data_AF-G7YTR8-F1
#
_entry.id   AF-G7YTR8-F1
#
_cell.length_a   1.000
_cell.length_b   1.000
_cell.length_c   1.000
_cell.angle_alpha   90.00
_cell.angle_beta   90.00
_cell.angle_gamma   90.00
#
_symmetry.space_group_name_H-M   'P 1'
#
loop_
_entity.id
_entity.type
_entity.pdbx_description
1 polymer ?
#
loop_
_entity_poly.entity_id
_entity_poly.type
_entity_poly.pdbx_seq_one_letter_code
_entity_poly.pdbx_strand_id
1 'polypeptide(L)'
;MTVSNSEEPQKVLFKKNLDHFYLIVKDQVLKFQHPISGLFPLNPKDPQCKFSHVRDSVYCATVLWALHRAFARVDDDAGRHYELGQCAVKCMRGILIGWMQQSSRLEQFKKTQSSETCLSSRLDYETGEPIVDPEYKNLQMDCVGLYVIQLAQMIASGLQVVYTRDEVAFMQNLVFYLERAYRIPDYGMWERGTKQNRNMVELNASSIGMAKAALESVSGLNVYGAEGSHSSTLLMDIDAHSRNRIIMTNLLPRESASKGSDVSLLPALCWPAYGASKTEPSGPALERCLLRLKGQYGFRRFNRDGYATVLDQNTHYQPGELMKFTGIESEWPMFFAYMAIEHCMNGELEKAMEYDRLIQPLLVHPVPERFPWLPKFFYVPLDDLEKERRARGSVVRKSSFRFPGESFFLWGQSVYIISQLLIHGCLTPSDLDPLGRCPAWSSKLGALPHSSSILVDKPLNLTIQVVLISESARLQQILATYGIITQTPMQVEPIQIWPPDQLVRVGKFMGCSQSLGLTGRPPRPVGQLGTSRFYRISGLTVLCYPLLFEAQDFYLLHDMKVVIDEVKTDFRFLSDWWRLRGRPTFCFLIKEDMVKVPGFNQLLRFLISMKNGNVHGIRIVLGRAQKFVSSGCVEHLDFLPLWTASGDYFQRLREVDSGRSFRSLDDLPKEVSATCSGQLKGRNSGSAYVMSGAEVVRVMHAMDHTRFHDHSEEALVERVCHPGDEPYALAERVAALQELLERHDLDYVIVTPEKRFSIRDCLSDLSRLAGIQQAWCVVRLCASLLAQFVNSLAPSLSIILVCGKQITVGVAQGPEVVVNKPLNPNELYKLLRETVYPVDPVQFSLQQELILWVSSLLTSDMDLFNGIKFIRLGWLLEAMKLQLERETLDRFQDTSGDTTPTASLSDSDRGLNLNQRSLGACHLYSLPPCMVKDLLFRTLRAGQSCPQSPSLTDSSITTDSAMEPSVLSLALDSRAKIRRHRLRRRPEFSSPGPRDSTPTDGPQGAPRVSNALFQRQLDGCLGRVPPTFYEAVYNILERSPHGVLICNQLLSQKPTLTDMTAYDLNFIDEVEWLLRPIGDPAYRSLFVETVMVIAVILKRNSELSFKDTVDIKVFIQDAMIAFSADHHGPELMQRTARFGRRLSWPEPDMVPAHDMAMYSEFASTPANVHMGTTAYLAKAALDRLLQGHIDLTGISKDACCTM
;
A
#
# COMPACT_ATOMS: atom_id res chain seq x y z
N MET A 1 -69.51 9.53 -16.80
CA MET A 1 -69.46 8.06 -16.94
C MET A 1 -68.00 7.66 -17.05
N THR A 2 -67.50 7.03 -15.97
CA THR A 2 -66.43 6.01 -15.91
C THR A 2 -65.13 6.21 -16.70
N VAL A 3 -64.12 6.79 -16.04
CA VAL A 3 -62.70 6.43 -16.23
C VAL A 3 -62.06 6.34 -14.84
N SER A 4 -62.24 5.20 -14.16
CA SER A 4 -61.46 4.81 -12.98
C SER A 4 -61.81 3.37 -12.62
N ASN A 5 -61.02 2.38 -13.09
CA ASN A 5 -61.01 1.02 -12.53
C ASN A 5 -59.80 0.15 -12.93
N SER A 6 -58.73 0.73 -13.48
CA SER A 6 -57.51 -0.03 -13.83
C SER A 6 -56.49 -0.17 -12.69
N GLU A 7 -56.63 0.57 -11.58
CA GLU A 7 -55.69 0.50 -10.44
C GLU A 7 -56.06 -0.54 -9.37
N GLU A 8 -57.34 -0.90 -9.23
CA GLU A 8 -57.82 -1.87 -8.23
C GLU A 8 -57.18 -3.27 -8.37
N PRO A 9 -57.05 -3.87 -9.57
CA PRO A 9 -56.52 -5.23 -9.69
C PRO A 9 -55.04 -5.35 -9.30
N GLN A 10 -54.23 -4.32 -9.60
CA GLN A 10 -52.81 -4.30 -9.29
C GLN A 10 -52.57 -4.13 -7.79
N LYS A 11 -53.35 -3.25 -7.12
CA LYS A 11 -53.30 -3.08 -5.65
C LYS A 11 -53.70 -4.37 -4.91
N VAL A 12 -54.70 -5.08 -5.41
CA VAL A 12 -55.14 -6.38 -4.83
C VAL A 12 -54.07 -7.46 -5.01
N LEU A 13 -53.47 -7.58 -6.20
CA LEU A 13 -52.39 -8.53 -6.45
C LEU A 13 -51.15 -8.24 -5.59
N PHE A 14 -50.78 -6.96 -5.47
CA PHE A 14 -49.69 -6.50 -4.61
C PHE A 14 -49.91 -6.91 -3.14
N LYS A 15 -51.10 -6.64 -2.60
CA LYS A 15 -51.45 -7.02 -1.22
C LYS A 15 -51.41 -8.53 -1.00
N LYS A 16 -51.94 -9.32 -1.96
CA LYS A 16 -51.88 -10.79 -1.92
C LYS A 16 -50.44 -11.31 -1.91
N ASN A 17 -49.55 -10.71 -2.71
CA ASN A 17 -48.13 -11.08 -2.71
C ASN A 17 -47.45 -10.74 -1.37
N LEU A 18 -47.73 -9.57 -0.79
CA LEU A 18 -47.21 -9.21 0.54
C LEU A 18 -47.68 -10.18 1.64
N ASP A 19 -48.96 -10.53 1.65
CA ASP A 19 -49.51 -11.52 2.58
C ASP A 19 -48.80 -12.87 2.44
N HIS A 20 -48.54 -13.29 1.20
CA HIS A 20 -47.79 -14.51 0.91
C HIS A 20 -46.36 -14.46 1.46
N PHE A 21 -45.62 -13.37 1.20
CA PHE A 21 -44.26 -13.21 1.72
C PHE A 21 -44.22 -13.08 3.24
N TYR A 22 -45.22 -12.47 3.88
CA TYR A 22 -45.34 -12.45 5.33
C TYR A 22 -45.47 -13.86 5.91
N LEU A 23 -46.28 -14.74 5.29
CA LEU A 23 -46.38 -16.14 5.70
C LEU A 23 -45.04 -16.88 5.53
N ILE A 24 -44.32 -16.63 4.44
CA ILE A 24 -42.99 -17.21 4.20
C ILE A 24 -42.01 -16.75 5.27
N VAL A 25 -41.88 -15.45 5.51
CA VAL A 25 -40.95 -14.88 6.50
C VAL A 25 -41.28 -15.36 7.90
N LYS A 26 -42.57 -15.43 8.25
CA LYS A 26 -43.03 -15.95 9.54
C LYS A 26 -42.61 -17.40 9.74
N ASP A 27 -42.78 -18.23 8.71
CA ASP A 27 -42.46 -19.66 8.75
C ASP A 27 -40.96 -19.95 8.61
N GLN A 28 -40.18 -19.20 7.83
CA GLN A 28 -38.80 -19.56 7.51
C GLN A 28 -37.75 -18.75 8.29
N VAL A 29 -38.10 -17.57 8.80
CA VAL A 29 -37.15 -16.68 9.48
C VAL A 29 -37.62 -16.38 10.89
N LEU A 30 -38.79 -15.76 11.05
CA LEU A 30 -39.26 -15.22 12.33
C LEU A 30 -39.47 -16.31 13.40
N LYS A 31 -39.86 -17.53 13.02
CA LYS A 31 -40.01 -18.67 13.95
C LYS A 31 -38.73 -19.00 14.73
N PHE A 32 -37.56 -18.60 14.21
CA PHE A 32 -36.26 -18.84 14.82
C PHE A 32 -35.73 -17.62 15.58
N GLN A 33 -36.48 -16.52 15.69
CA GLN A 33 -36.02 -15.38 16.48
C GLN A 33 -36.16 -15.68 17.97
N HIS A 34 -35.09 -15.52 18.74
CA HIS A 34 -35.17 -15.71 20.18
C HIS A 34 -35.98 -14.57 20.86
N PRO A 35 -36.92 -14.89 21.77
CA PRO A 35 -37.80 -13.90 22.36
C PRO A 35 -37.14 -12.95 23.36
N ILE A 36 -35.91 -13.20 23.82
CA ILE A 36 -35.20 -12.29 24.75
C ILE A 36 -34.16 -11.48 23.99
N SER A 37 -33.07 -12.13 23.56
CA SER A 37 -31.98 -11.51 22.80
C SER A 37 -32.41 -10.93 21.45
N GLY A 38 -33.45 -11.46 20.80
CA GLY A 38 -33.84 -11.08 19.44
C GLY A 38 -32.92 -11.62 18.34
N LEU A 39 -31.93 -12.45 18.70
CA LEU A 39 -30.96 -13.04 17.77
C LEU A 39 -31.52 -14.25 17.03
N PHE A 40 -30.78 -14.71 16.02
CA PHE A 40 -31.10 -15.91 15.23
C PHE A 40 -30.02 -16.99 15.40
N PRO A 41 -30.38 -18.28 15.44
CA PRO A 41 -29.43 -19.35 15.70
C PRO A 41 -28.61 -19.65 14.44
N LEU A 42 -27.32 -19.95 14.60
CA LEU A 42 -26.43 -20.34 13.51
C LEU A 42 -26.86 -21.69 12.89
N ASN A 43 -27.36 -22.62 13.71
CA ASN A 43 -27.81 -23.94 13.28
C ASN A 43 -29.27 -24.19 13.73
N PRO A 44 -30.28 -23.72 12.97
CA PRO A 44 -31.68 -23.78 13.40
C PRO A 44 -32.26 -25.18 13.62
N LYS A 45 -31.71 -26.22 12.98
CA LYS A 45 -32.10 -27.62 13.20
C LYS A 45 -31.59 -28.22 14.51
N ASP A 46 -30.54 -27.65 15.09
CA ASP A 46 -29.95 -28.15 16.33
C ASP A 46 -30.67 -27.49 17.52
N PRO A 47 -31.47 -28.25 18.30
CA PRO A 47 -32.19 -27.70 19.45
C PRO A 47 -31.25 -27.21 20.56
N GLN A 48 -30.00 -27.65 20.56
CA GLN A 48 -28.98 -27.25 21.53
C GLN A 48 -28.08 -26.12 21.01
N CYS A 49 -28.41 -25.51 19.87
CA CYS A 49 -27.63 -24.43 19.29
C CYS A 49 -27.60 -23.21 20.23
N LYS A 50 -26.45 -22.96 20.84
CA LYS A 50 -26.21 -21.79 21.71
C LYS A 50 -25.63 -20.59 20.97
N PHE A 51 -25.33 -20.72 19.69
CA PHE A 51 -24.55 -19.73 18.95
C PHE A 51 -25.43 -18.95 17.99
N SER A 52 -25.34 -17.62 18.06
CA SER A 52 -25.76 -16.71 16.99
C SER A 52 -24.52 -16.12 16.34
N HIS A 53 -24.52 -16.05 15.02
CA HIS A 53 -23.50 -15.31 14.28
C HIS A 53 -24.07 -13.94 13.85
N VAL A 54 -23.29 -12.88 14.06
CA VAL A 54 -23.72 -11.49 13.85
C VAL A 54 -24.14 -11.26 12.39
N ARG A 55 -23.35 -11.74 11.41
CA ARG A 55 -23.66 -11.57 9.98
C ARG A 55 -25.02 -12.15 9.61
N ASP A 56 -25.29 -13.38 10.05
CA ASP A 56 -26.52 -14.11 9.77
C ASP A 56 -27.73 -13.41 10.41
N SER A 57 -27.57 -12.99 11.67
CA SER A 57 -28.60 -12.22 12.39
C SER A 57 -28.89 -10.87 11.72
N VAL A 58 -27.87 -10.16 11.22
CA VAL A 58 -28.06 -8.90 10.48
C VAL A 58 -28.87 -9.12 9.21
N TYR A 59 -28.58 -10.15 8.41
CA TYR A 59 -29.38 -10.43 7.20
C TYR A 59 -30.82 -10.87 7.52
N CYS A 60 -31.03 -11.59 8.62
CA CYS A 60 -32.38 -11.90 9.10
C CYS A 60 -33.13 -10.62 9.50
N ALA A 61 -32.47 -9.70 10.20
CA ALA A 61 -33.05 -8.38 10.49
C ALA A 61 -33.32 -7.57 9.21
N THR A 62 -32.44 -7.65 8.20
CA THR A 62 -32.60 -6.97 6.90
C THR A 62 -33.86 -7.42 6.17
N VAL A 63 -34.16 -8.73 6.11
CA VAL A 63 -35.38 -9.21 5.42
C VAL A 63 -36.65 -8.81 6.17
N LEU A 64 -36.63 -8.83 7.52
CA LEU A 64 -37.74 -8.34 8.34
C LEU A 64 -37.98 -6.85 8.12
N TRP A 65 -36.91 -6.05 8.08
CA TRP A 65 -36.97 -4.63 7.79
C TRP A 65 -37.45 -4.35 6.36
N ALA A 66 -36.96 -5.08 5.35
CA ALA A 66 -37.38 -4.92 3.97
C ALA A 66 -38.89 -5.20 3.82
N LEU A 67 -39.40 -6.24 4.48
CA LEU A 67 -40.83 -6.53 4.47
C LEU A 67 -41.64 -5.48 5.25
N HIS A 68 -41.13 -5.00 6.39
CA HIS A 68 -41.70 -3.86 7.12
C HIS A 68 -41.87 -2.63 6.21
N ARG A 69 -40.83 -2.28 5.44
CA ARG A 69 -40.86 -1.17 4.48
C ARG A 69 -41.93 -1.37 3.42
N ALA A 70 -42.07 -2.59 2.90
CA ALA A 70 -43.06 -2.93 1.89
C ALA A 70 -44.50 -2.77 2.43
N PHE A 71 -44.77 -3.21 3.67
CA PHE A 71 -46.09 -3.00 4.31
C PHE A 71 -46.35 -1.54 4.68
N ALA A 72 -45.33 -0.81 5.18
CA ALA A 72 -45.47 0.60 5.54
C ALA A 72 -45.89 1.47 4.34
N ARG A 73 -45.48 1.10 3.12
CA ARG A 73 -45.91 1.81 1.90
C ARG A 73 -47.41 1.66 1.58
N VAL A 74 -48.06 0.61 2.06
CA VAL A 74 -49.49 0.34 1.82
C VAL A 74 -50.39 0.88 2.94
N ASP A 75 -49.78 1.48 3.98
CA ASP A 75 -50.49 1.97 5.16
C ASP A 75 -51.36 0.86 5.80
N ASP A 76 -50.77 -0.33 5.96
CA ASP A 76 -51.48 -1.47 6.55
C ASP A 76 -51.65 -1.28 8.07
N ASP A 77 -52.81 -0.74 8.48
CA ASP A 77 -53.24 -0.55 9.87
C ASP A 77 -53.37 -1.86 10.68
N ALA A 78 -53.15 -3.04 10.07
CA ALA A 78 -53.22 -4.34 10.73
C ALA A 78 -52.04 -4.62 11.70
N GLY A 79 -51.16 -3.65 11.93
CA GLY A 79 -50.05 -3.72 12.90
C GLY A 79 -48.88 -4.62 12.51
N ARG A 80 -48.96 -5.33 11.38
CA ARG A 80 -47.92 -6.26 10.90
C ARG A 80 -46.62 -5.56 10.56
N HIS A 81 -46.71 -4.39 9.93
CA HIS A 81 -45.51 -3.61 9.64
C HIS A 81 -44.80 -3.23 10.95
N TYR A 82 -45.55 -2.84 11.99
CA TYR A 82 -44.98 -2.48 13.29
C TYR A 82 -44.30 -3.69 13.96
N GLU A 83 -44.94 -4.86 13.97
CA GLU A 83 -44.37 -6.12 14.47
C GLU A 83 -43.01 -6.41 13.81
N LEU A 84 -42.97 -6.44 12.47
CA LEU A 84 -41.75 -6.72 11.71
C LEU A 84 -40.64 -5.71 11.99
N GLY A 85 -40.99 -4.42 12.07
CA GLY A 85 -40.05 -3.35 12.41
C GLY A 85 -39.45 -3.53 13.80
N GLN A 86 -40.27 -3.85 14.80
CA GLN A 86 -39.81 -4.10 16.16
C GLN A 86 -38.96 -5.37 16.27
N CYS A 87 -39.28 -6.42 15.51
CA CYS A 87 -38.45 -7.63 15.43
C CYS A 87 -37.06 -7.33 14.85
N ALA A 88 -36.97 -6.51 13.80
CA ALA A 88 -35.69 -6.07 13.25
C ALA A 88 -34.89 -5.22 14.25
N VAL A 89 -35.55 -4.23 14.89
CA VAL A 89 -34.94 -3.38 15.93
C VAL A 89 -34.39 -4.23 17.07
N LYS A 90 -35.18 -5.20 17.55
CA LYS A 90 -34.78 -6.07 18.65
C LYS A 90 -33.51 -6.87 18.34
N CYS A 91 -33.40 -7.42 17.14
CA CYS A 91 -32.21 -8.14 16.70
C CYS A 91 -30.96 -7.24 16.69
N MET A 92 -31.06 -6.07 16.04
CA MET A 92 -29.95 -5.12 15.95
C MET A 92 -29.53 -4.61 17.34
N ARG A 93 -30.50 -4.38 18.24
CA ARG A 93 -30.23 -4.00 19.63
C ARG A 93 -29.57 -5.12 20.43
N GLY A 94 -29.99 -6.37 20.23
CA GLY A 94 -29.34 -7.53 20.86
C GLY A 94 -27.85 -7.60 20.54
N ILE A 95 -27.49 -7.36 19.27
CA ILE A 95 -26.09 -7.27 18.83
C ILE A 95 -25.37 -6.10 19.49
N LEU A 96 -25.97 -4.89 19.47
CA LEU A 96 -25.39 -3.70 20.09
C LEU A 96 -25.09 -3.90 21.57
N ILE A 97 -26.06 -4.41 22.33
CA ILE A 97 -25.93 -4.65 23.77
C ILE A 97 -24.85 -5.70 24.03
N GLY A 98 -24.83 -6.81 23.27
CA GLY A 98 -23.80 -7.83 23.37
C GLY A 98 -22.40 -7.28 23.12
N TRP A 99 -22.23 -6.38 22.14
CA TRP A 99 -20.94 -5.72 21.91
C TRP A 99 -20.59 -4.65 22.94
N MET A 100 -21.58 -3.92 23.49
CA MET A 100 -21.34 -2.95 24.58
C MET A 100 -20.77 -3.61 25.84
N GLN A 101 -21.15 -4.86 26.12
CA GLN A 101 -20.53 -5.65 27.20
C GLN A 101 -19.03 -5.94 26.95
N GLN A 102 -18.54 -5.75 25.71
CA GLN A 102 -17.14 -5.90 25.31
C GLN A 102 -16.44 -4.54 25.12
N SER A 103 -16.93 -3.45 25.70
CA SER A 103 -16.36 -2.10 25.52
C SER A 103 -14.86 -2.02 25.87
N SER A 104 -14.40 -2.76 26.88
CA SER A 104 -12.99 -2.85 27.25
C SER A 104 -12.14 -3.49 26.15
N ARG A 105 -12.65 -4.52 25.47
CA ARG A 105 -11.99 -5.14 24.30
C ARG A 105 -11.90 -4.15 23.14
N LEU A 106 -13.01 -3.45 22.84
CA LEU A 106 -13.04 -2.39 21.83
C LEU A 106 -12.00 -1.29 22.13
N GLU A 107 -11.89 -0.86 23.38
CA GLU A 107 -10.90 0.13 23.82
C GLU A 107 -9.46 -0.35 23.61
N GLN A 108 -9.17 -1.62 23.93
CA GLN A 108 -7.87 -2.23 23.69
C GLN A 108 -7.57 -2.36 22.18
N PHE A 109 -8.56 -2.79 21.38
CA PHE A 109 -8.42 -2.97 19.94
C PHE A 109 -8.01 -1.70 19.23
N LYS A 110 -8.49 -0.52 19.68
CA LYS A 110 -8.06 0.78 19.12
C LYS A 110 -6.53 0.96 19.13
N LYS A 111 -5.83 0.32 20.06
CA LYS A 111 -4.37 0.34 20.21
C LYS A 111 -3.70 -0.85 19.52
N THR A 112 -4.12 -2.07 19.86
CA THR A 112 -3.44 -3.32 19.48
C THR A 112 -3.81 -3.85 18.09
N GLN A 113 -5.07 -3.68 17.66
CA GLN A 113 -5.59 -4.16 16.37
C GLN A 113 -5.32 -5.66 16.13
N SER A 114 -5.51 -6.50 17.16
CA SER A 114 -5.21 -7.94 17.14
C SER A 114 -6.46 -8.81 17.20
N SER A 115 -6.32 -10.10 16.88
CA SER A 115 -7.39 -11.11 17.01
C SER A 115 -7.88 -11.30 18.44
N GLU A 116 -7.01 -11.12 19.43
CA GLU A 116 -7.35 -11.26 20.86
C GLU A 116 -8.28 -10.15 21.35
N THR A 117 -8.09 -8.94 20.81
CA THR A 117 -8.78 -7.72 21.28
C THR A 117 -9.98 -7.36 20.43
N CYS A 118 -10.21 -8.05 19.30
CA CYS A 118 -11.35 -7.79 18.42
C CYS A 118 -12.70 -8.08 19.08
N LEU A 119 -13.77 -7.52 18.52
CA LEU A 119 -15.14 -7.84 18.94
C LEU A 119 -15.52 -9.26 18.49
N SER A 120 -16.25 -9.98 19.35
CA SER A 120 -16.75 -11.31 18.98
C SER A 120 -17.77 -11.21 17.83
N SER A 121 -17.60 -12.01 16.79
CA SER A 121 -18.60 -12.15 15.73
C SER A 121 -19.68 -13.20 16.04
N ARG A 122 -19.50 -13.96 17.14
CA ARG A 122 -20.50 -14.85 17.74
C ARG A 122 -20.99 -14.36 19.09
N LEU A 123 -22.30 -14.45 19.30
CA LEU A 123 -22.97 -14.14 20.56
C LEU A 123 -23.77 -15.37 21.01
N ASP A 124 -24.07 -15.43 22.30
CA ASP A 124 -25.01 -16.41 22.83
C ASP A 124 -26.40 -16.15 22.25
N TYR A 125 -26.99 -17.18 21.66
CA TYR A 125 -28.28 -17.09 20.98
C TYR A 125 -29.41 -16.69 21.93
N GLU A 126 -29.40 -17.17 23.17
CA GLU A 126 -30.49 -16.95 24.13
C GLU A 126 -30.30 -15.64 24.90
N THR A 127 -29.09 -15.40 25.42
CA THR A 127 -28.78 -14.27 26.29
C THR A 127 -28.29 -13.03 25.53
N GLY A 128 -27.72 -13.21 24.34
CA GLY A 128 -27.04 -12.15 23.59
C GLY A 128 -25.66 -11.79 24.14
N GLU A 129 -25.16 -12.55 25.12
CA GLU A 129 -23.86 -12.28 25.75
C GLU A 129 -22.69 -12.66 24.83
N PRO A 130 -21.54 -11.98 24.97
CA PRO A 130 -20.30 -12.35 24.31
C PRO A 130 -19.85 -13.78 24.62
N ILE A 131 -19.53 -14.55 23.58
CA ILE A 131 -18.89 -15.86 23.77
C ILE A 131 -17.37 -15.68 23.67
N VAL A 132 -16.65 -16.10 24.72
CA VAL A 132 -15.20 -16.14 24.73
C VAL A 132 -14.74 -17.51 24.27
N ASP A 133 -14.43 -17.60 22.97
CA ASP A 133 -13.80 -18.76 22.36
C ASP A 133 -12.47 -18.32 21.73
N PRO A 134 -11.31 -18.63 22.37
CA PRO A 134 -10.00 -18.20 21.89
C PRO A 134 -9.59 -18.89 20.59
N GLU A 135 -10.18 -20.04 20.25
CA GLU A 135 -9.88 -20.76 19.00
C GLU A 135 -10.66 -20.20 17.81
N TYR A 136 -11.71 -19.42 18.07
CA TYR A 136 -12.55 -18.88 17.02
C TYR A 136 -12.04 -17.57 16.42
N LYS A 137 -12.23 -17.47 15.11
CA LYS A 137 -11.71 -16.42 14.25
C LYS A 137 -12.64 -15.21 14.22
N ASN A 138 -12.71 -14.54 15.37
CA ASN A 138 -13.60 -13.40 15.60
C ASN A 138 -13.24 -12.15 14.78
N LEU A 139 -11.96 -11.97 14.41
CA LEU A 139 -11.51 -10.79 13.69
C LEU A 139 -12.03 -10.78 12.25
N GLN A 140 -13.18 -10.13 12.06
CA GLN A 140 -13.92 -10.02 10.81
C GLN A 140 -14.40 -8.58 10.62
N MET A 141 -13.64 -7.78 9.86
CA MET A 141 -13.95 -6.35 9.65
C MET A 141 -15.21 -6.16 8.80
N ASP A 142 -15.45 -7.08 7.86
CA ASP A 142 -16.66 -7.10 7.03
C ASP A 142 -17.93 -7.28 7.87
N CYS A 143 -17.89 -8.09 8.92
CA CYS A 143 -19.04 -8.36 9.78
C CYS A 143 -19.49 -7.08 10.52
N VAL A 144 -18.53 -6.36 11.11
CA VAL A 144 -18.80 -5.07 11.78
C VAL A 144 -19.24 -4.01 10.77
N GLY A 145 -18.61 -3.97 9.58
CA GLY A 145 -18.99 -3.07 8.50
C GLY A 145 -20.43 -3.29 8.03
N LEU A 146 -20.85 -4.53 7.83
CA LEU A 146 -22.21 -4.88 7.44
C LEU A 146 -23.24 -4.42 8.49
N TYR A 147 -22.97 -4.67 9.77
CA TYR A 147 -23.85 -4.21 10.86
C TYR A 147 -24.04 -2.69 10.80
N VAL A 148 -22.96 -1.93 10.66
CA VAL A 148 -23.01 -0.45 10.60
C VAL A 148 -23.76 0.05 9.36
N ILE A 149 -23.54 -0.56 8.19
CA ILE A 149 -24.27 -0.22 6.95
C ILE A 149 -25.76 -0.43 7.16
N GLN A 150 -26.14 -1.61 7.65
CA GLN A 150 -27.55 -1.96 7.77
C GLN A 150 -28.26 -1.15 8.86
N LEU A 151 -27.58 -0.87 9.97
CA LEU A 151 -28.07 0.02 11.01
C LEU A 151 -28.35 1.42 10.47
N ALA A 152 -27.42 1.98 9.69
CA ALA A 152 -27.58 3.28 9.07
C ALA A 152 -28.79 3.33 8.12
N GLN A 153 -28.98 2.29 7.30
CA GLN A 153 -30.16 2.18 6.42
C GLN A 153 -31.47 2.11 7.23
N MET A 154 -31.50 1.34 8.34
CA MET A 154 -32.68 1.23 9.20
C MET A 154 -33.02 2.55 9.89
N ILE A 155 -32.02 3.26 10.44
CA ILE A 155 -32.21 4.57 11.09
C ILE A 155 -32.68 5.61 10.06
N ALA A 156 -32.06 5.65 8.87
CA ALA A 156 -32.48 6.54 7.79
C ALA A 156 -33.91 6.28 7.30
N SER A 157 -34.40 5.04 7.46
CA SER A 157 -35.78 4.68 7.13
C SER A 157 -36.81 5.05 8.21
N GLY A 158 -36.37 5.53 9.37
CA GLY A 158 -37.21 5.96 10.50
C GLY A 158 -37.25 5.01 11.70
N LEU A 159 -36.50 3.89 11.69
CA LEU A 159 -36.45 3.00 12.85
C LEU A 159 -35.52 3.53 13.93
N GLN A 160 -36.01 3.56 15.18
CA GLN A 160 -35.21 3.92 16.35
C GLN A 160 -34.51 2.68 16.91
N VAL A 161 -33.19 2.61 16.74
CA VAL A 161 -32.37 1.48 17.25
C VAL A 161 -31.47 1.92 18.41
N VAL A 162 -31.04 3.18 18.44
CA VAL A 162 -30.15 3.78 19.46
C VAL A 162 -30.97 4.74 20.32
N TYR A 163 -30.80 4.70 21.64
CA TYR A 163 -31.60 5.46 22.62
C TYR A 163 -30.77 6.27 23.61
N THR A 164 -29.54 5.86 23.95
CA THR A 164 -28.75 6.51 25.01
C THR A 164 -27.46 7.13 24.48
N ARG A 165 -26.92 8.13 25.20
CA ARG A 165 -25.64 8.77 24.83
C ARG A 165 -24.47 7.79 24.87
N ASP A 166 -24.51 6.81 25.75
CA ASP A 166 -23.49 5.76 25.84
C ASP A 166 -23.53 4.82 24.63
N GLU A 167 -24.72 4.49 24.13
CA GLU A 167 -24.86 3.77 22.85
C GLU A 167 -24.33 4.62 21.67
N VAL A 168 -24.57 5.94 21.64
CA VAL A 168 -23.97 6.84 20.63
C VAL A 168 -22.44 6.81 20.71
N ALA A 169 -21.87 6.92 21.91
CA ALA A 169 -20.44 6.86 22.13
C ALA A 169 -19.85 5.52 21.68
N PHE A 170 -20.54 4.41 21.98
CA PHE A 170 -20.13 3.08 21.53
C PHE A 170 -20.15 2.97 20.00
N MET A 171 -21.22 3.42 19.35
CA MET A 171 -21.34 3.47 17.88
C MET A 171 -20.21 4.28 17.24
N GLN A 172 -19.85 5.44 17.82
CA GLN A 172 -18.72 6.24 17.37
C GLN A 172 -17.38 5.50 17.52
N ASN A 173 -17.22 4.64 18.53
CA ASN A 173 -16.02 3.79 18.65
C ASN A 173 -16.00 2.64 17.65
N LEU A 174 -17.16 2.13 17.19
CA LEU A 174 -17.22 1.21 16.04
C LEU A 174 -16.75 1.89 14.75
N VAL A 175 -16.99 3.19 14.57
CA VAL A 175 -16.40 3.96 13.46
C VAL A 175 -14.87 3.94 13.56
N PHE A 176 -14.31 4.21 14.74
CA PHE A 176 -12.85 4.18 14.96
C PHE A 176 -12.22 2.79 14.79
N TYR A 177 -13.00 1.74 15.00
CA TYR A 177 -12.65 0.34 14.72
C TYR A 177 -12.47 0.13 13.20
N LEU A 178 -13.43 0.59 12.40
CA LEU A 178 -13.45 0.43 10.94
C LEU A 178 -12.47 1.35 10.19
N GLU A 179 -12.17 2.54 10.72
CA GLU A 179 -11.26 3.53 10.10
C GLU A 179 -9.89 2.95 9.68
N ARG A 180 -9.40 1.91 10.36
CA ARG A 180 -8.08 1.31 10.12
C ARG A 180 -8.10 0.04 9.27
N ALA A 181 -9.25 -0.37 8.72
CA ALA A 181 -9.39 -1.63 7.96
C ALA A 181 -8.34 -1.79 6.84
N TYR A 182 -7.94 -0.71 6.18
CA TYR A 182 -6.89 -0.67 5.15
C TYR A 182 -5.53 -1.25 5.55
N ARG A 183 -5.28 -1.43 6.85
CA ARG A 183 -4.04 -1.98 7.39
C ARG A 183 -4.22 -3.08 8.43
N ILE A 184 -5.44 -3.58 8.62
CA ILE A 184 -5.76 -4.65 9.58
C ILE A 184 -6.06 -5.90 8.77
N PRO A 185 -5.10 -6.85 8.67
CA PRO A 185 -5.40 -8.17 8.14
C PRO A 185 -6.44 -8.87 9.01
N ASP A 186 -7.44 -9.51 8.39
CA ASP A 186 -8.51 -10.21 9.09
C ASP A 186 -8.72 -11.63 8.53
N TYR A 187 -9.72 -12.35 9.04
CA TYR A 187 -10.05 -13.69 8.55
C TYR A 187 -10.99 -13.68 7.33
N GLY A 188 -11.40 -12.49 6.87
CA GLY A 188 -12.41 -12.27 5.84
C GLY A 188 -13.77 -12.90 6.13
N MET A 189 -14.68 -12.76 5.16
CA MET A 189 -16.06 -13.24 5.24
C MET A 189 -16.21 -14.74 5.54
N TRP A 190 -15.21 -15.53 5.15
CA TRP A 190 -15.22 -16.99 5.27
C TRP A 190 -14.53 -17.52 6.52
N GLU A 191 -14.05 -16.66 7.42
CA GLU A 191 -13.42 -17.05 8.69
C GLU A 191 -12.18 -17.94 8.49
N ARG A 192 -11.39 -17.64 7.45
CA ARG A 192 -10.20 -18.42 7.09
C ARG A 192 -8.91 -17.61 7.04
N GLY A 193 -9.00 -16.34 6.66
CA GLY A 193 -7.86 -15.51 6.29
C GLY A 193 -7.23 -16.07 5.02
N THR A 194 -6.11 -16.79 5.14
CA THR A 194 -5.45 -17.46 4.00
C THR A 194 -6.29 -18.58 3.39
N LYS A 195 -6.02 -18.89 2.11
CA LYS A 195 -6.63 -20.01 1.38
C LYS A 195 -6.43 -21.38 2.06
N GLN A 196 -5.27 -21.59 2.67
CA GLN A 196 -4.89 -22.82 3.37
C GLN A 196 -5.53 -22.95 4.76
N ASN A 197 -6.20 -21.89 5.24
CA ASN A 197 -6.85 -21.85 6.53
C ASN A 197 -5.90 -22.13 7.72
N ARG A 198 -4.63 -21.72 7.65
CA ARG A 198 -3.58 -22.00 8.68
C ARG A 198 -3.58 -21.01 9.85
N ASN A 199 -4.76 -20.49 10.21
CA ASN A 199 -4.93 -19.46 11.23
C ASN A 199 -4.10 -18.18 10.98
N MET A 200 -3.93 -17.81 9.72
CA MET A 200 -3.21 -16.61 9.29
C MET A 200 -4.18 -15.62 8.66
N VAL A 201 -4.09 -14.36 9.08
CA VAL A 201 -4.92 -13.25 8.59
C VAL A 201 -4.31 -12.61 7.33
N GLU A 202 -5.14 -12.05 6.46
CA GLU A 202 -4.71 -11.33 5.24
C GLU A 202 -5.49 -10.02 5.06
N LEU A 203 -4.97 -9.09 4.25
CA LEU A 203 -5.78 -7.96 3.80
C LEU A 203 -6.79 -8.43 2.76
N ASN A 204 -8.06 -8.36 3.12
CA ASN A 204 -9.20 -8.73 2.27
C ASN A 204 -9.83 -7.49 1.64
N ALA A 205 -9.84 -7.42 0.30
CA ALA A 205 -10.47 -6.33 -0.44
C ALA A 205 -11.97 -6.23 -0.13
N SER A 206 -12.65 -7.37 0.03
CA SER A 206 -14.05 -7.42 0.48
C SER A 206 -14.27 -6.80 1.86
N SER A 207 -13.40 -7.08 2.84
CA SER A 207 -13.46 -6.48 4.18
C SER A 207 -13.20 -4.98 4.17
N ILE A 208 -12.20 -4.52 3.41
CA ILE A 208 -11.89 -3.08 3.28
C ILE A 208 -13.04 -2.35 2.57
N GLY A 209 -13.63 -2.95 1.53
CA GLY A 209 -14.77 -2.38 0.81
C GLY A 209 -16.01 -2.24 1.70
N MET A 210 -16.29 -3.23 2.54
CA MET A 210 -17.38 -3.18 3.51
C MET A 210 -17.13 -2.12 4.60
N ALA A 211 -15.90 -2.02 5.12
CA ALA A 211 -15.54 -1.00 6.10
C ALA A 211 -15.63 0.41 5.50
N LYS A 212 -15.11 0.62 4.28
CA LYS A 212 -15.25 1.88 3.53
C LYS A 212 -16.72 2.26 3.36
N ALA A 213 -17.55 1.31 2.92
CA ALA A 213 -18.97 1.53 2.74
C ALA A 213 -19.65 1.94 4.06
N ALA A 214 -19.32 1.26 5.16
CA ALA A 214 -19.83 1.60 6.49
C ALA A 214 -19.48 3.03 6.91
N LEU A 215 -18.22 3.44 6.70
CA LEU A 215 -17.75 4.80 6.98
C LEU A 215 -18.54 5.86 6.18
N GLU A 216 -18.83 5.57 4.90
CA GLU A 216 -19.67 6.44 4.06
C GLU A 216 -21.13 6.50 4.56
N SER A 217 -21.69 5.37 5.02
CA SER A 217 -23.07 5.30 5.50
C SER A 217 -23.31 6.10 6.78
N VAL A 218 -22.31 6.22 7.65
CA VAL A 218 -22.42 6.97 8.92
C VAL A 218 -22.06 8.44 8.79
N SER A 219 -21.48 8.87 7.67
CA SER A 219 -21.01 10.24 7.48
C SER A 219 -22.18 11.24 7.55
N GLY A 220 -22.27 11.99 8.66
CA GLY A 220 -23.38 12.92 8.89
C GLY A 220 -24.68 12.25 9.32
N LEU A 221 -24.67 10.96 9.67
CA LEU A 221 -25.84 10.25 10.18
C LEU A 221 -26.12 10.66 11.63
N ASN A 222 -27.34 11.11 11.89
CA ASN A 222 -27.83 11.25 13.27
C ASN A 222 -28.42 9.93 13.75
N VAL A 223 -27.84 9.32 14.78
CA VAL A 223 -28.27 7.98 15.24
C VAL A 223 -29.62 7.96 15.94
N TYR A 224 -30.13 9.12 16.35
CA TYR A 224 -31.52 9.29 16.83
C TYR A 224 -32.51 9.60 15.69
N GLY A 225 -32.06 9.52 14.44
CA GLY A 225 -32.88 9.90 13.28
C GLY A 225 -33.17 11.41 13.27
N ALA A 226 -34.39 11.78 12.87
CA ALA A 226 -34.80 13.18 12.70
C ALA A 226 -34.85 13.98 14.02
N GLU A 227 -34.95 13.31 15.18
CA GLU A 227 -35.09 13.95 16.49
C GLU A 227 -33.75 14.30 17.15
N GLY A 228 -32.62 13.89 16.55
CA GLY A 228 -31.31 14.06 17.16
C GLY A 228 -30.69 15.45 16.99
N SER A 229 -29.65 15.73 17.76
CA SER A 229 -28.86 16.96 17.70
C SER A 229 -27.48 16.74 17.04
N HIS A 230 -26.70 17.80 16.83
CA HIS A 230 -25.31 17.66 16.35
C HIS A 230 -24.44 16.78 17.26
N SER A 231 -24.76 16.71 18.57
CA SER A 231 -24.04 15.87 19.53
C SER A 231 -24.29 14.35 19.36
N SER A 232 -25.33 13.95 18.63
CA SER A 232 -25.65 12.56 18.28
C SER A 232 -25.34 12.21 16.83
N THR A 233 -24.61 13.08 16.12
CA THR A 233 -24.16 12.83 14.75
C THR A 233 -22.84 12.07 14.78
N LEU A 234 -22.76 10.96 14.04
CA LEU A 234 -21.50 10.23 13.90
C LEU A 234 -20.56 10.96 12.95
N LEU A 235 -19.29 11.00 13.33
CA LEU A 235 -18.22 11.66 12.58
C LEU A 235 -17.21 10.61 12.11
N MET A 236 -16.72 10.81 10.89
CA MET A 236 -15.74 9.94 10.25
C MET A 236 -14.47 10.74 9.94
N ASP A 237 -13.31 10.15 10.20
CA ASP A 237 -12.05 10.67 9.68
C ASP A 237 -11.97 10.48 8.15
N ILE A 238 -12.07 11.59 7.41
CA ILE A 238 -12.01 11.59 5.94
C ILE A 238 -10.66 11.12 5.39
N ASP A 239 -9.57 11.32 6.12
CA ASP A 239 -8.26 10.82 5.73
C ASP A 239 -8.20 9.29 5.92
N ALA A 240 -8.92 8.75 6.90
CA ALA A 240 -9.04 7.30 7.07
C ALA A 240 -9.89 6.65 5.97
N HIS A 241 -11.01 7.26 5.61
CA HIS A 241 -11.85 6.83 4.49
C HIS A 241 -11.06 6.79 3.17
N SER A 242 -10.37 7.88 2.83
CA SER A 242 -9.57 7.96 1.60
C SER A 242 -8.43 6.93 1.56
N ARG A 243 -7.79 6.62 2.69
CA ARG A 243 -6.82 5.50 2.77
C ARG A 243 -7.47 4.15 2.48
N ASN A 244 -8.63 3.84 3.07
CA ASN A 244 -9.38 2.60 2.73
C ASN A 244 -9.71 2.54 1.24
N ARG A 245 -10.13 3.66 0.65
CA ARG A 245 -10.40 3.77 -0.79
C ARG A 245 -9.17 3.51 -1.65
N ILE A 246 -8.04 4.15 -1.36
CA ILE A 246 -6.76 3.97 -2.08
C ILE A 246 -6.34 2.50 -2.03
N ILE A 247 -6.34 1.92 -0.83
CA ILE A 247 -5.87 0.54 -0.64
C ILE A 247 -6.78 -0.47 -1.34
N MET A 248 -8.10 -0.33 -1.22
CA MET A 248 -9.04 -1.18 -1.94
C MET A 248 -8.87 -1.08 -3.45
N THR A 249 -8.73 0.14 -3.99
CA THR A 249 -8.54 0.40 -5.43
C THR A 249 -7.32 -0.34 -5.97
N ASN A 250 -6.22 -0.35 -5.20
CA ASN A 250 -4.97 -0.99 -5.58
C ASN A 250 -4.98 -2.52 -5.35
N LEU A 251 -5.81 -3.04 -4.42
CA LEU A 251 -6.02 -4.48 -4.27
C LEU A 251 -6.84 -5.07 -5.42
N LEU A 252 -7.89 -4.36 -5.84
CA LEU A 252 -8.75 -4.80 -6.93
C LEU A 252 -7.95 -4.90 -8.24
N PRO A 253 -8.26 -5.88 -9.09
CA PRO A 253 -9.37 -6.84 -9.01
C PRO A 253 -9.07 -8.16 -8.24
N ARG A 254 -8.03 -8.20 -7.41
CA ARG A 254 -7.70 -9.34 -6.55
C ARG A 254 -8.38 -9.20 -5.18
N GLU A 255 -8.71 -10.32 -4.53
CA GLU A 255 -9.27 -10.31 -3.17
C GLU A 255 -8.20 -10.17 -2.08
N SER A 256 -7.18 -11.04 -2.07
CA SER A 256 -6.13 -11.05 -1.05
C SER A 256 -4.83 -11.66 -1.58
N ALA A 257 -3.78 -11.75 -0.75
CA ALA A 257 -2.48 -12.29 -1.14
C ALA A 257 -2.57 -13.75 -1.65
N SER A 258 -3.36 -14.59 -0.98
CA SER A 258 -3.57 -16.00 -1.37
C SER A 258 -4.79 -16.24 -2.28
N LYS A 259 -5.65 -15.23 -2.48
CA LYS A 259 -6.91 -15.37 -3.25
C LYS A 259 -6.95 -14.41 -4.43
N GLY A 260 -6.67 -14.94 -5.62
CA GLY A 260 -6.75 -14.21 -6.89
C GLY A 260 -8.16 -13.68 -7.24
N SER A 261 -9.22 -14.39 -6.83
CA SER A 261 -10.63 -14.02 -7.00
C SER A 261 -11.45 -14.72 -5.92
N ASP A 262 -12.41 -14.02 -5.32
CA ASP A 262 -13.32 -14.51 -4.29
C ASP A 262 -14.70 -13.89 -4.49
N VAL A 263 -15.75 -14.69 -4.32
CA VAL A 263 -17.14 -14.24 -4.46
C VAL A 263 -17.55 -13.28 -3.33
N SER A 264 -16.80 -13.20 -2.22
CA SER A 264 -17.00 -12.19 -1.16
C SER A 264 -16.91 -10.75 -1.68
N LEU A 265 -16.28 -10.54 -2.85
CA LEU A 265 -16.27 -9.26 -3.56
C LEU A 265 -17.67 -8.85 -4.04
N LEU A 266 -18.60 -9.78 -4.29
CA LEU A 266 -19.96 -9.43 -4.75
C LEU A 266 -20.72 -8.60 -3.70
N PRO A 267 -20.95 -9.04 -2.46
CA PRO A 267 -21.63 -8.22 -1.46
C PRO A 267 -20.84 -6.98 -1.02
N ALA A 268 -19.52 -6.94 -1.25
CA ALA A 268 -18.70 -5.77 -0.95
C ALA A 268 -18.78 -4.70 -2.05
N LEU A 269 -18.89 -5.08 -3.32
CA LEU A 269 -18.92 -4.16 -4.47
C LEU A 269 -20.34 -3.86 -4.97
N CYS A 270 -21.28 -4.78 -4.75
CA CYS A 270 -22.70 -4.66 -5.07
C CYS A 270 -23.51 -4.50 -3.76
N TRP A 271 -24.84 -4.66 -3.83
CA TRP A 271 -25.67 -4.72 -2.63
C TRP A 271 -25.14 -5.77 -1.62
N PRO A 272 -25.03 -5.44 -0.32
CA PRO A 272 -25.55 -4.22 0.33
C PRO A 272 -24.55 -3.05 0.42
N ALA A 273 -23.26 -3.27 0.14
CA ALA A 273 -22.24 -2.30 0.51
C ALA A 273 -22.04 -1.20 -0.53
N TYR A 274 -21.98 -1.53 -1.82
CA TYR A 274 -21.52 -0.60 -2.87
C TYR A 274 -20.18 0.04 -2.50
N GLY A 275 -19.23 -0.79 -2.07
CA GLY A 275 -17.93 -0.35 -1.56
C GLY A 275 -17.07 0.36 -2.60
N ALA A 276 -17.31 0.18 -3.90
CA ALA A 276 -16.60 0.87 -4.96
C ALA A 276 -17.45 1.97 -5.63
N SER A 277 -16.86 3.15 -5.85
CA SER A 277 -17.53 4.22 -6.63
C SER A 277 -17.48 3.95 -8.14
N LYS A 278 -18.26 4.69 -8.95
CA LYS A 278 -18.24 4.61 -10.43
C LYS A 278 -16.85 4.84 -11.03
N THR A 279 -15.97 5.54 -10.33
CA THR A 279 -14.60 5.87 -10.79
C THR A 279 -13.56 4.82 -10.40
N GLU A 280 -13.93 3.85 -9.58
CA GLU A 280 -13.04 2.78 -9.11
C GLU A 280 -13.17 1.52 -9.96
N PRO A 281 -12.09 0.71 -10.09
CA PRO A 281 -12.07 -0.47 -10.95
C PRO A 281 -12.81 -1.66 -10.32
N SER A 282 -14.14 -1.60 -10.24
CA SER A 282 -14.99 -2.72 -9.78
C SER A 282 -15.34 -3.71 -10.90
N GLY A 283 -15.52 -3.22 -12.13
CA GLY A 283 -15.90 -4.01 -13.30
C GLY A 283 -15.01 -5.25 -13.53
N PRO A 284 -13.68 -5.10 -13.63
CA PRO A 284 -12.78 -6.24 -13.82
C PRO A 284 -12.82 -7.27 -12.68
N ALA A 285 -13.14 -6.85 -11.45
CA ALA A 285 -13.26 -7.75 -10.30
C ALA A 285 -14.55 -8.58 -10.38
N LEU A 286 -15.67 -7.93 -10.69
CA LEU A 286 -16.97 -8.59 -10.89
C LEU A 286 -16.92 -9.54 -12.09
N GLU A 287 -16.32 -9.12 -13.21
CA GLU A 287 -16.14 -9.95 -14.40
C GLU A 287 -15.31 -11.19 -14.09
N ARG A 288 -14.20 -11.06 -13.33
CA ARG A 288 -13.43 -12.24 -12.88
C ARG A 288 -14.25 -13.18 -12.01
N CYS A 289 -15.10 -12.67 -11.11
CA CYS A 289 -15.97 -13.51 -10.31
C CYS A 289 -16.96 -14.27 -11.19
N LEU A 290 -17.57 -13.60 -12.17
CA LEU A 290 -18.50 -14.22 -13.12
C LEU A 290 -17.83 -15.27 -13.99
N LEU A 291 -16.66 -14.97 -14.57
CA LEU A 291 -15.95 -15.89 -15.47
C LEU A 291 -15.33 -17.07 -14.74
N ARG A 292 -14.79 -16.86 -13.54
CA ARG A 292 -14.01 -17.87 -12.82
C ARG A 292 -14.80 -18.62 -11.77
N LEU A 293 -15.81 -18.02 -11.13
CA LEU A 293 -16.46 -18.64 -9.97
C LEU A 293 -17.90 -19.10 -10.23
N LYS A 294 -18.61 -18.51 -11.20
CA LYS A 294 -19.96 -18.93 -11.58
C LYS A 294 -19.95 -20.37 -12.11
N GLY A 295 -20.87 -21.19 -11.62
CA GLY A 295 -21.15 -22.54 -12.08
C GLY A 295 -22.64 -22.74 -12.39
N GLN A 296 -23.08 -23.99 -12.45
CA GLN A 296 -24.46 -24.35 -12.81
C GLN A 296 -25.43 -24.20 -11.63
N TYR A 297 -24.97 -24.46 -10.41
CA TYR A 297 -25.77 -24.48 -9.17
C TYR A 297 -25.53 -23.25 -8.29
N GLY A 298 -24.70 -22.31 -8.73
CA GLY A 298 -24.34 -21.11 -7.95
C GLY A 298 -22.91 -20.66 -8.22
N PHE A 299 -22.31 -19.98 -7.25
CA PHE A 299 -20.91 -19.57 -7.32
C PHE A 299 -20.05 -20.37 -6.35
N ARG A 300 -18.84 -20.70 -6.75
CA ARG A 300 -17.80 -21.17 -5.84
C ARG A 300 -17.30 -20.01 -4.99
N ARG A 301 -16.92 -20.25 -3.73
CA ARG A 301 -16.39 -19.17 -2.86
C ARG A 301 -15.09 -18.61 -3.43
N PHE A 302 -14.11 -19.48 -3.65
CA PHE A 302 -12.87 -19.20 -4.36
C PHE A 302 -12.33 -20.51 -4.98
N ASN A 303 -11.32 -20.43 -5.86
CA ASN A 303 -10.76 -21.61 -6.53
C ASN A 303 -10.04 -22.55 -5.54
N ARG A 304 -10.17 -23.88 -5.72
CA ARG A 304 -9.62 -24.91 -4.82
C ARG A 304 -10.10 -24.80 -3.37
N ASP A 305 -11.33 -24.31 -3.18
CA ASP A 305 -11.96 -24.30 -1.86
C ASP A 305 -12.43 -25.69 -1.47
N GLY A 306 -11.91 -26.20 -0.34
CA GLY A 306 -12.27 -27.52 0.17
C GLY A 306 -13.53 -27.56 1.02
N TYR A 307 -14.00 -26.42 1.53
CA TYR A 307 -15.15 -26.40 2.42
C TYR A 307 -16.38 -27.02 1.77
N ALA A 308 -17.08 -27.85 2.55
CA ALA A 308 -18.29 -28.51 2.12
C ALA A 308 -18.09 -29.43 0.90
N THR A 309 -16.87 -29.90 0.65
CA THR A 309 -16.62 -31.02 -0.27
C THR A 309 -16.58 -32.32 0.53
N VAL A 310 -16.94 -33.44 -0.09
CA VAL A 310 -16.92 -34.77 0.56
C VAL A 310 -15.51 -35.26 0.93
N LEU A 311 -14.47 -34.58 0.45
CA LEU A 311 -13.06 -34.88 0.76
C LEU A 311 -12.51 -34.02 1.90
N ASP A 312 -13.29 -33.06 2.42
CA ASP A 312 -12.86 -32.14 3.47
C ASP A 312 -12.91 -32.83 4.83
N GLN A 313 -11.75 -33.31 5.29
CA GLN A 313 -11.60 -33.97 6.59
C GLN A 313 -10.86 -33.12 7.61
N ASN A 314 -10.16 -32.07 7.16
CA ASN A 314 -9.23 -31.29 7.96
C ASN A 314 -9.69 -29.84 8.08
N THR A 315 -9.65 -29.30 9.30
CA THR A 315 -9.88 -27.86 9.52
C THR A 315 -8.72 -27.02 8.97
N HIS A 316 -7.49 -27.51 9.08
CA HIS A 316 -6.26 -26.87 8.59
C HIS A 316 -5.62 -27.71 7.49
N TYR A 317 -5.34 -27.09 6.34
CA TYR A 317 -4.84 -27.82 5.19
C TYR A 317 -3.32 -28.01 5.21
N GLN A 318 -2.92 -29.26 5.01
CA GLN A 318 -1.52 -29.61 4.82
C GLN A 318 -1.02 -29.08 3.47
N PRO A 319 0.30 -28.88 3.33
CA PRO A 319 0.84 -28.50 2.05
C PRO A 319 0.47 -29.50 0.93
N GLY A 320 -0.04 -28.96 -0.17
CA GLY A 320 -0.52 -29.64 -1.37
C GLY A 320 -1.97 -30.14 -1.32
N GLU A 321 -2.61 -30.07 -0.15
CA GLU A 321 -3.94 -30.64 0.07
C GLU A 321 -5.04 -29.94 -0.76
N LEU A 322 -4.89 -28.64 -1.02
CA LEU A 322 -5.89 -27.86 -1.75
C LEU A 322 -6.13 -28.40 -3.17
N MET A 323 -5.17 -29.09 -3.78
CA MET A 323 -5.35 -29.70 -5.09
C MET A 323 -6.45 -30.74 -5.13
N LYS A 324 -6.71 -31.44 -4.00
CA LYS A 324 -7.77 -32.45 -3.89
C LYS A 324 -9.14 -31.89 -4.27
N PHE A 325 -9.35 -30.60 -4.04
CA PHE A 325 -10.64 -29.92 -4.23
C PHE A 325 -10.81 -29.32 -5.63
N THR A 326 -9.76 -29.32 -6.45
CA THR A 326 -9.82 -28.73 -7.79
C THR A 326 -10.90 -29.40 -8.63
N GLY A 327 -11.85 -28.60 -9.14
CA GLY A 327 -12.91 -29.06 -10.02
C GLY A 327 -14.13 -29.67 -9.33
N ILE A 328 -14.06 -29.89 -8.01
CA ILE A 328 -15.16 -30.46 -7.20
C ILE A 328 -15.67 -29.48 -6.14
N GLU A 329 -15.25 -28.21 -6.20
CA GLU A 329 -15.61 -27.22 -5.20
C GLU A 329 -17.14 -27.00 -5.16
N SER A 330 -17.68 -26.82 -3.96
CA SER A 330 -19.12 -26.62 -3.76
C SER A 330 -19.60 -25.26 -4.28
N GLU A 331 -20.80 -25.25 -4.86
CA GLU A 331 -21.43 -24.06 -5.46
C GLU A 331 -22.56 -23.53 -4.58
N TRP A 332 -22.59 -22.21 -4.37
CA TRP A 332 -23.48 -21.52 -3.45
C TRP A 332 -24.54 -20.75 -4.23
N PRO A 333 -25.83 -21.16 -4.17
CA PRO A 333 -26.88 -20.56 -4.98
C PRO A 333 -27.29 -19.16 -4.49
N MET A 334 -26.98 -18.78 -3.23
CA MET A 334 -27.30 -17.44 -2.70
C MET A 334 -26.69 -16.31 -3.55
N PHE A 335 -25.59 -16.55 -4.25
CA PHE A 335 -24.97 -15.53 -5.10
C PHE A 335 -25.73 -15.29 -6.41
N PHE A 336 -26.59 -16.21 -6.85
CA PHE A 336 -27.59 -15.86 -7.85
C PHE A 336 -28.62 -14.86 -7.30
N ALA A 337 -29.00 -14.99 -6.02
CA ALA A 337 -29.91 -14.03 -5.39
C ALA A 337 -29.27 -12.64 -5.23
N TYR A 338 -27.98 -12.57 -4.84
CA TYR A 338 -27.24 -11.30 -4.85
C TYR A 338 -27.21 -10.64 -6.24
N MET A 339 -26.95 -11.42 -7.30
CA MET A 339 -26.97 -10.88 -8.67
C MET A 339 -28.37 -10.45 -9.09
N ALA A 340 -29.41 -11.19 -8.72
CA ALA A 340 -30.79 -10.80 -8.99
C ALA A 340 -31.15 -9.47 -8.29
N ILE A 341 -30.74 -9.29 -7.04
CA ILE A 341 -30.88 -8.02 -6.31
C ILE A 341 -30.14 -6.91 -7.07
N GLU A 342 -28.88 -7.12 -7.42
CA GLU A 342 -28.07 -6.11 -8.11
C GLU A 342 -28.71 -5.66 -9.44
N HIS A 343 -29.20 -6.60 -10.25
CA HIS A 343 -29.91 -6.27 -11.48
C HIS A 343 -31.23 -5.52 -11.21
N CYS A 344 -31.98 -5.87 -10.16
CA CYS A 344 -33.17 -5.12 -9.75
C CYS A 344 -32.81 -3.68 -9.32
N MET A 345 -31.75 -3.51 -8.53
CA MET A 345 -31.27 -2.20 -8.06
C MET A 345 -30.83 -1.30 -9.23
N ASN A 346 -30.31 -1.89 -10.31
CA ASN A 346 -29.94 -1.19 -11.54
C ASN A 346 -31.12 -0.96 -12.52
N GLY A 347 -32.32 -1.48 -12.20
CA GLY A 347 -33.51 -1.39 -13.08
C GLY A 347 -33.51 -2.38 -14.26
N GLU A 348 -32.66 -3.41 -14.21
CA GLU A 348 -32.50 -4.43 -15.24
C GLU A 348 -33.34 -5.68 -14.91
N LEU A 349 -34.67 -5.54 -14.85
CA LEU A 349 -35.57 -6.61 -14.38
C LEU A 349 -35.46 -7.91 -15.19
N GLU A 350 -35.25 -7.83 -16.52
CA GLU A 350 -35.11 -9.02 -17.37
C GLU A 350 -33.91 -9.89 -16.96
N LYS A 351 -32.76 -9.27 -16.69
CA LYS A 351 -31.57 -9.97 -16.19
C LYS A 351 -31.78 -10.51 -14.79
N ALA A 352 -32.48 -9.77 -13.92
CA ALA A 352 -32.85 -10.29 -12.60
C ALA A 352 -33.71 -11.57 -12.72
N MET A 353 -34.67 -11.59 -13.65
CA MET A 353 -35.49 -12.77 -13.95
C MET A 353 -34.67 -13.93 -14.53
N GLU A 354 -33.58 -13.67 -15.27
CA GLU A 354 -32.68 -14.75 -15.71
C GLU A 354 -32.03 -15.47 -14.53
N TYR A 355 -31.54 -14.72 -13.54
CA TYR A 355 -31.00 -15.30 -12.31
C TYR A 355 -32.08 -16.01 -11.49
N ASP A 356 -33.31 -15.47 -11.46
CA ASP A 356 -34.43 -16.16 -10.83
C ASP A 356 -34.72 -17.52 -11.47
N ARG A 357 -34.76 -17.60 -12.81
CA ARG A 357 -34.92 -18.86 -13.55
C ARG A 357 -33.82 -19.87 -13.23
N LEU A 358 -32.61 -19.42 -12.89
CA LEU A 358 -31.52 -20.29 -12.42
C LEU A 358 -31.74 -20.77 -10.98
N ILE A 359 -32.37 -19.97 -10.11
CA ILE A 359 -32.63 -20.31 -8.70
C ILE A 359 -33.82 -21.27 -8.57
N GLN A 360 -34.91 -21.06 -9.30
CA GLN A 360 -36.14 -21.86 -9.19
C GLN A 360 -35.91 -23.39 -9.18
N PRO A 361 -35.11 -24.00 -10.09
CA PRO A 361 -34.86 -25.44 -10.07
C PRO A 361 -33.95 -25.92 -8.92
N LEU A 362 -33.28 -25.00 -8.21
CA LEU A 362 -32.37 -25.30 -7.10
C LEU A 362 -33.07 -25.31 -5.74
N LEU A 363 -34.31 -24.82 -5.67
CA LEU A 363 -35.09 -24.83 -4.45
C LEU A 363 -35.43 -26.27 -4.05
N VAL A 364 -35.30 -26.56 -2.76
CA VAL A 364 -35.62 -27.87 -2.20
C VAL A 364 -36.81 -27.72 -1.26
N HIS A 365 -37.73 -28.68 -1.28
CA HIS A 365 -38.86 -28.72 -0.36
C HIS A 365 -38.64 -29.82 0.69
N PRO A 366 -38.08 -29.50 1.88
CA PRO A 366 -37.99 -30.47 2.96
C PRO A 366 -39.41 -30.93 3.35
N VAL A 367 -39.56 -32.22 3.64
CA VAL A 367 -40.86 -32.85 3.95
C VAL A 367 -41.66 -32.14 5.08
N PRO A 368 -41.05 -31.67 6.19
CA PRO A 368 -41.82 -31.01 7.25
C PRO A 368 -42.10 -29.52 7.01
N GLU A 369 -41.48 -28.89 6.00
CA GLU A 369 -41.55 -27.44 5.82
C GLU A 369 -42.70 -27.05 4.90
N ARG A 370 -43.34 -25.91 5.15
CA ARG A 370 -44.49 -25.44 4.36
C ARG A 370 -44.10 -24.84 3.01
N PHE A 371 -42.92 -24.26 2.94
CA PHE A 371 -42.41 -23.53 1.78
C PHE A 371 -41.06 -24.09 1.33
N PRO A 372 -40.72 -23.96 0.04
CA PRO A 372 -39.41 -24.36 -0.47
C PRO A 372 -38.30 -23.48 0.11
N TRP A 373 -37.12 -24.07 0.26
CA TRP A 373 -35.92 -23.48 0.84
C TRP A 373 -34.78 -23.44 -0.15
N LEU A 374 -33.96 -22.38 -0.08
CA LEU A 374 -32.70 -22.28 -0.80
C LEU A 374 -31.60 -23.04 -0.04
N PRO A 375 -30.97 -24.07 -0.64
CA PRO A 375 -29.84 -24.75 -0.01
C PRO A 375 -28.64 -23.84 0.21
N LYS A 376 -27.81 -24.13 1.23
CA LYS A 376 -26.57 -23.39 1.52
C LYS A 376 -25.55 -23.54 0.39
N PHE A 377 -25.39 -24.76 -0.10
CA PHE A 377 -24.50 -25.10 -1.22
C PHE A 377 -24.95 -26.40 -1.91
N PHE A 378 -24.37 -26.67 -3.08
CA PHE A 378 -24.45 -27.93 -3.82
C PHE A 378 -23.07 -28.56 -3.95
N TYR A 379 -22.96 -29.85 -3.63
CA TYR A 379 -21.70 -30.59 -3.56
C TYR A 379 -21.69 -31.82 -4.49
N VAL A 380 -20.49 -32.27 -4.85
CA VAL A 380 -20.28 -33.49 -5.66
C VAL A 380 -20.28 -34.72 -4.74
N PRO A 381 -21.12 -35.74 -4.98
CA PRO A 381 -21.12 -36.96 -4.19
C PRO A 381 -19.81 -37.75 -4.30
N LEU A 382 -19.47 -38.51 -3.25
CA LEU A 382 -18.23 -39.29 -3.16
C LEU A 382 -18.05 -40.26 -4.35
N ASP A 383 -19.12 -40.94 -4.75
CA ASP A 383 -19.09 -41.96 -5.81
C ASP A 383 -18.86 -41.38 -7.21
N ASP A 384 -19.04 -40.07 -7.40
CA ASP A 384 -19.01 -39.41 -8.70
C ASP A 384 -17.83 -38.44 -8.88
N LEU A 385 -16.92 -38.35 -7.90
CA LEU A 385 -15.79 -37.42 -7.92
C LEU A 385 -14.90 -37.57 -9.16
N GLU A 386 -14.56 -38.81 -9.53
CA GLU A 386 -13.70 -39.10 -10.69
C GLU A 386 -14.37 -38.73 -12.01
N LYS A 387 -15.71 -38.86 -12.09
CA LYS A 387 -16.47 -38.45 -13.28
C LYS A 387 -16.42 -36.93 -13.44
N GLU A 388 -16.69 -36.19 -12.36
CA GLU A 388 -16.65 -34.72 -12.36
C GLU A 388 -15.25 -34.18 -12.70
N ARG A 389 -14.19 -34.82 -12.17
CA ARG A 389 -12.81 -34.41 -12.48
C ARG A 389 -12.42 -34.60 -13.95
N ARG A 390 -12.87 -35.69 -14.59
CA ARG A 390 -12.59 -35.97 -16.01
C ARG A 390 -13.36 -35.05 -16.94
N ALA A 391 -14.62 -34.78 -16.62
CA ALA A 391 -15.50 -33.91 -17.39
C ALA A 391 -16.31 -33.04 -16.43
N ARG A 392 -15.88 -31.78 -16.27
CA ARG A 392 -16.49 -30.84 -15.32
C ARG A 392 -17.95 -30.55 -15.70
N GLY A 393 -18.84 -30.58 -14.71
CA GLY A 393 -20.28 -30.41 -14.90
C GLY A 393 -20.99 -31.66 -15.44
N SER A 394 -20.36 -32.83 -15.37
CA SER A 394 -20.96 -34.11 -15.79
C SER A 394 -21.84 -34.73 -14.69
N VAL A 395 -21.68 -34.30 -13.43
CA VAL A 395 -22.35 -34.88 -12.27
C VAL A 395 -23.48 -33.98 -11.78
N VAL A 396 -24.63 -34.59 -11.49
CA VAL A 396 -25.73 -33.92 -10.78
C VAL A 396 -25.36 -33.77 -9.31
N ARG A 397 -25.25 -32.52 -8.85
CA ARG A 397 -24.82 -32.20 -7.48
C ARG A 397 -25.96 -32.35 -6.49
N LYS A 398 -25.62 -32.70 -5.24
CA LYS A 398 -26.59 -32.85 -4.14
C LYS A 398 -26.64 -31.57 -3.30
N SER A 399 -27.83 -31.21 -2.83
CA SER A 399 -28.05 -30.04 -1.96
C SER A 399 -27.47 -30.25 -0.56
N SER A 400 -27.08 -29.17 0.11
CA SER A 400 -26.60 -29.17 1.51
C SER A 400 -27.56 -29.85 2.50
N PHE A 401 -28.87 -29.90 2.23
CA PHE A 401 -29.83 -30.64 3.07
C PHE A 401 -29.56 -32.14 3.18
N ARG A 402 -28.79 -32.72 2.25
CA ARG A 402 -28.35 -34.12 2.29
C ARG A 402 -26.91 -34.28 2.81
N PHE A 403 -26.23 -33.18 3.13
CA PHE A 403 -24.88 -33.19 3.67
C PHE A 403 -24.95 -33.34 5.20
N PRO A 404 -24.19 -34.28 5.81
CA PRO A 404 -24.22 -34.50 7.25
C PRO A 404 -23.84 -33.24 8.05
N GLY A 405 -24.57 -32.97 9.14
CA GLY A 405 -24.29 -31.85 10.06
C GLY A 405 -24.76 -30.47 9.57
N GLU A 406 -25.25 -30.34 8.33
CA GLU A 406 -25.71 -29.06 7.80
C GLU A 406 -27.17 -28.74 8.15
N SER A 407 -27.41 -27.46 8.41
CA SER A 407 -28.68 -26.93 8.91
C SER A 407 -29.40 -26.07 7.86
N PHE A 408 -30.53 -25.47 8.26
CA PHE A 408 -31.14 -24.38 7.49
C PHE A 408 -30.20 -23.17 7.46
N PHE A 409 -30.07 -22.51 6.31
CA PHE A 409 -29.15 -21.40 6.13
C PHE A 409 -29.91 -20.06 6.05
N LEU A 410 -30.09 -19.43 7.21
CA LEU A 410 -30.94 -18.24 7.34
C LEU A 410 -30.40 -17.02 6.58
N TRP A 411 -29.08 -16.84 6.50
CA TRP A 411 -28.48 -15.78 5.70
C TRP A 411 -28.86 -15.91 4.22
N GLY A 412 -28.58 -17.04 3.58
CA GLY A 412 -28.92 -17.26 2.18
C GLY A 412 -30.42 -17.17 1.92
N GLN A 413 -31.24 -17.68 2.83
CA GLN A 413 -32.70 -17.61 2.72
C GLN A 413 -33.20 -16.16 2.80
N SER A 414 -32.64 -15.33 3.67
CA SER A 414 -32.99 -13.91 3.80
C SER A 414 -32.69 -13.14 2.52
N VAL A 415 -31.50 -13.34 1.94
CA VAL A 415 -31.10 -12.71 0.68
C VAL A 415 -32.01 -13.16 -0.48
N TYR A 416 -32.38 -14.44 -0.53
CA TYR A 416 -33.33 -14.96 -1.50
C TYR A 416 -34.71 -14.32 -1.38
N ILE A 417 -35.29 -14.24 -0.18
CA ILE A 417 -36.60 -13.62 0.02
C ILE A 417 -36.57 -12.14 -0.42
N ILE A 418 -35.49 -11.41 -0.12
CA ILE A 418 -35.32 -10.02 -0.58
C ILE A 418 -35.29 -9.94 -2.11
N SER A 419 -34.58 -10.85 -2.78
CA SER A 419 -34.54 -10.86 -4.25
C SER A 419 -35.94 -11.11 -4.84
N GLN A 420 -36.71 -12.03 -4.24
CA GLN A 420 -38.08 -12.31 -4.66
C GLN A 420 -39.03 -11.13 -4.43
N LEU A 421 -38.89 -10.43 -3.29
CA LEU A 421 -39.66 -9.22 -3.00
C LEU A 421 -39.41 -8.12 -4.05
N LEU A 422 -38.17 -7.95 -4.51
CA LEU A 422 -37.84 -6.99 -5.58
C LEU A 422 -38.40 -7.42 -6.94
N ILE A 423 -38.21 -8.69 -7.33
CA ILE A 423 -38.68 -9.22 -8.63
C ILE A 423 -40.20 -9.12 -8.76
N HIS A 424 -40.94 -9.40 -7.68
CA HIS A 424 -42.40 -9.32 -7.66
C HIS A 424 -42.92 -7.87 -7.49
N GLY A 425 -42.03 -6.89 -7.44
CA GLY A 425 -42.36 -5.46 -7.26
C GLY A 425 -42.87 -5.11 -5.86
N CYS A 426 -42.86 -6.04 -4.91
CA CYS A 426 -43.24 -5.82 -3.51
C CYS A 426 -42.31 -4.81 -2.83
N LEU A 427 -41.03 -4.86 -3.17
CA LEU A 427 -40.00 -3.93 -2.71
C LEU A 427 -39.51 -3.08 -3.89
N THR A 428 -39.19 -1.81 -3.65
CA THR A 428 -38.51 -0.96 -4.64
C THR A 428 -37.06 -0.72 -4.22
N PRO A 429 -36.13 -0.39 -5.15
CA PRO A 429 -34.75 -0.07 -4.80
C PRO A 429 -34.62 1.01 -3.71
N SER A 430 -35.49 2.03 -3.72
CA SER A 430 -35.53 3.08 -2.68
C SER A 430 -35.90 2.60 -1.28
N ASP A 431 -36.61 1.47 -1.17
CA ASP A 431 -36.96 0.92 0.14
C ASP A 431 -35.80 0.18 0.79
N LEU A 432 -34.96 -0.47 -0.03
CA LEU A 432 -33.82 -1.27 0.42
C LEU A 432 -32.55 -0.42 0.60
N ASP A 433 -32.48 0.74 -0.05
CA ASP A 433 -31.36 1.68 0.01
C ASP A 433 -31.85 3.14 0.20
N PRO A 434 -32.46 3.47 1.34
CA PRO A 434 -32.87 4.85 1.66
C PRO A 434 -31.71 5.85 1.68
N LEU A 435 -30.48 5.40 1.90
CA LEU A 435 -29.28 6.25 1.84
C LEU A 435 -28.83 6.56 0.40
N GLY A 436 -29.36 5.88 -0.62
CA GLY A 436 -29.04 6.13 -2.02
C GLY A 436 -27.59 5.79 -2.39
N ARG A 437 -27.04 4.71 -1.80
CA ARG A 437 -25.68 4.21 -2.05
C ARG A 437 -25.52 3.59 -3.44
N CYS A 438 -26.57 2.98 -3.99
CA CYS A 438 -26.56 2.37 -5.31
C CYS A 438 -26.24 3.42 -6.39
N PRO A 439 -25.16 3.27 -7.17
CA PRO A 439 -24.74 4.29 -8.13
C PRO A 439 -25.76 4.56 -9.24
N ALA A 440 -26.58 3.57 -9.61
CA ALA A 440 -27.62 3.71 -10.63
C ALA A 440 -28.82 4.55 -10.15
N TRP A 441 -29.08 4.53 -8.84
CA TRP A 441 -30.20 5.23 -8.22
C TRP A 441 -29.82 6.60 -7.65
N SER A 442 -28.58 6.75 -7.19
CA SER A 442 -28.03 8.02 -6.66
C SER A 442 -28.23 9.21 -7.60
N SER A 443 -28.09 9.01 -8.92
CA SER A 443 -28.28 10.07 -9.93
C SER A 443 -29.76 10.43 -10.19
N LYS A 444 -30.71 9.56 -9.84
CA LYS A 444 -32.16 9.76 -10.06
C LYS A 444 -32.85 10.38 -8.84
N LEU A 445 -32.26 10.23 -7.65
CA LEU A 445 -32.84 10.66 -6.38
C LEU A 445 -32.62 12.15 -6.06
N GLY A 446 -32.35 12.98 -7.07
CA GLY A 446 -32.05 14.42 -7.03
C GLY A 446 -32.10 15.03 -5.64
N ALA A 447 -30.94 15.24 -5.02
CA ALA A 447 -30.72 15.88 -3.71
C ALA A 447 -31.97 15.89 -2.80
N LEU A 448 -32.39 14.70 -2.33
CA LEU A 448 -33.36 14.63 -1.24
C LEU A 448 -32.90 15.59 -0.11
N PRO A 449 -33.80 16.40 0.48
CA PRO A 449 -33.45 17.33 1.56
C PRO A 449 -32.83 16.66 2.79
N HIS A 450 -32.91 15.32 2.87
CA HIS A 450 -32.48 14.48 3.98
C HIS A 450 -31.22 13.64 3.65
N SER A 451 -30.59 13.81 2.47
CA SER A 451 -29.27 13.20 2.22
C SER A 451 -28.21 13.96 3.02
N SER A 452 -28.01 13.51 4.26
CA SER A 452 -27.03 14.03 5.21
C SER A 452 -25.58 13.67 4.85
N SER A 453 -25.37 12.93 3.75
CA SER A 453 -24.03 12.58 3.29
C SER A 453 -23.22 13.84 2.94
N ILE A 454 -22.12 14.02 3.67
CA ILE A 454 -21.12 15.07 3.46
C ILE A 454 -20.34 14.83 2.15
N LEU A 455 -20.35 13.59 1.66
CA LEU A 455 -19.63 13.16 0.48
C LEU A 455 -20.38 13.50 -0.81
N VAL A 456 -19.66 14.05 -1.79
CA VAL A 456 -20.13 14.42 -3.12
C VAL A 456 -19.21 13.86 -4.21
N ASP A 457 -19.72 13.70 -5.42
CA ASP A 457 -18.90 13.34 -6.58
C ASP A 457 -17.77 14.34 -6.84
N LYS A 458 -16.73 13.91 -7.58
CA LYS A 458 -15.57 14.77 -7.91
C LYS A 458 -16.08 16.05 -8.59
N PRO A 459 -15.87 17.24 -8.00
CA PRO A 459 -16.31 18.48 -8.63
C PRO A 459 -15.47 18.73 -9.89
N LEU A 460 -16.14 18.83 -11.05
CA LEU A 460 -15.51 19.07 -12.37
C LEU A 460 -14.54 20.26 -12.35
N ASN A 461 -14.87 21.28 -11.54
CA ASN A 461 -14.08 22.50 -11.43
C ASN A 461 -13.54 22.79 -10.03
N LEU A 462 -12.92 21.78 -9.39
CA LEU A 462 -12.27 21.97 -8.10
C LEU A 462 -11.21 23.07 -8.16
N THR A 463 -11.27 23.99 -7.20
CA THR A 463 -10.31 25.08 -7.03
C THR A 463 -9.87 25.09 -5.58
N ILE A 464 -8.58 24.98 -5.33
CA ILE A 464 -8.01 25.00 -3.99
C ILE A 464 -7.83 26.45 -3.54
N GLN A 465 -8.34 26.76 -2.37
CA GLN A 465 -8.19 28.07 -1.74
C GLN A 465 -6.93 28.05 -0.90
N VAL A 466 -6.00 28.97 -1.14
CA VAL A 466 -4.71 29.00 -0.43
C VAL A 466 -4.62 30.27 0.40
N VAL A 467 -4.39 30.10 1.69
CA VAL A 467 -4.15 31.18 2.66
C VAL A 467 -2.68 31.16 3.04
N LEU A 468 -1.99 32.30 2.89
CA LEU A 468 -0.57 32.44 3.25
C LEU A 468 -0.45 33.10 4.63
N ILE A 469 0.11 32.38 5.59
CA ILE A 469 0.33 32.86 6.97
C ILE A 469 1.82 33.03 7.22
N SER A 470 2.24 34.21 7.66
CA SER A 470 3.61 34.46 8.14
C SER A 470 3.64 34.37 9.66
N GLU A 471 4.57 33.60 10.24
CA GLU A 471 4.62 33.43 11.70
C GLU A 471 4.96 34.71 12.48
N SER A 472 5.58 35.72 11.83
CA SER A 472 5.93 37.02 12.42
C SER A 472 5.59 38.20 11.51
N ALA A 473 5.38 39.38 12.11
CA ALA A 473 5.25 40.64 11.37
C ALA A 473 6.50 41.00 10.56
N ARG A 474 7.70 40.67 11.06
CA ARG A 474 8.97 40.91 10.36
C ARG A 474 9.02 40.12 9.05
N LEU A 475 8.68 38.83 9.10
CA LEU A 475 8.62 37.97 7.91
C LEU A 475 7.59 38.46 6.90
N GLN A 476 6.41 38.89 7.37
CA GLN A 476 5.39 39.50 6.51
C GLN A 476 5.95 40.72 5.76
N GLN A 477 6.68 41.60 6.44
CA GLN A 477 7.31 42.78 5.81
C GLN A 477 8.36 42.37 4.76
N ILE A 478 9.19 41.37 5.05
CA ILE A 478 10.18 40.83 4.10
C ILE A 478 9.48 40.29 2.84
N LEU A 479 8.44 39.48 3.00
CA LEU A 479 7.70 38.91 1.85
C LEU A 479 6.96 39.99 1.04
N ALA A 480 6.50 41.06 1.70
CA ALA A 480 5.82 42.18 1.06
C ALA A 480 6.74 42.96 0.11
N THR A 481 8.06 43.02 0.34
CA THR A 481 9.00 43.69 -0.59
C THR A 481 9.09 42.97 -1.94
N TYR A 482 8.83 41.66 -1.96
CA TYR A 482 8.71 40.84 -3.17
C TYR A 482 7.27 40.77 -3.71
N GLY A 483 6.37 41.60 -3.17
CA GLY A 483 4.97 41.68 -3.56
C GLY A 483 4.11 40.52 -3.04
N ILE A 484 4.60 39.65 -2.15
CA ILE A 484 3.81 38.54 -1.61
C ILE A 484 2.99 39.03 -0.42
N ILE A 485 1.67 38.87 -0.49
CA ILE A 485 0.74 39.31 0.55
C ILE A 485 0.41 38.12 1.44
N THR A 486 0.72 38.23 2.73
CA THR A 486 0.42 37.22 3.76
C THR A 486 -0.38 37.85 4.91
N GLN A 487 -0.90 37.03 5.83
CA GLN A 487 -1.48 37.49 7.11
C GLN A 487 -0.62 36.97 8.27
N THR A 488 -0.51 37.73 9.36
CA THR A 488 0.03 37.19 10.62
C THR A 488 -1.07 36.48 11.44
N PRO A 489 -0.74 35.59 12.39
CA PRO A 489 -1.75 34.96 13.26
C PRO A 489 -2.70 35.96 13.92
N MET A 490 -2.22 37.15 14.32
CA MET A 490 -3.05 38.20 14.88
C MET A 490 -4.04 38.82 13.87
N GLN A 491 -3.65 38.98 12.61
CA GLN A 491 -4.50 39.57 11.55
C GLN A 491 -5.59 38.62 11.03
N VAL A 492 -5.53 37.33 11.38
CA VAL A 492 -6.50 36.31 10.97
C VAL A 492 -7.72 36.28 11.90
N GLU A 493 -7.61 36.84 13.11
CA GLU A 493 -8.71 36.92 14.07
C GLU A 493 -9.98 37.53 13.43
N PRO A 494 -11.19 37.01 13.75
CA PRO A 494 -11.52 36.05 14.81
C PRO A 494 -11.27 34.57 14.47
N ILE A 495 -10.78 34.25 13.26
CA ILE A 495 -10.40 32.88 12.91
C ILE A 495 -9.09 32.55 13.64
N GLN A 496 -9.03 31.39 14.28
CA GLN A 496 -7.82 30.92 14.93
C GLN A 496 -7.07 29.93 14.05
N ILE A 497 -5.76 30.10 13.94
CA ILE A 497 -4.87 29.13 13.28
C ILE A 497 -4.37 28.15 14.32
N TRP A 498 -4.64 26.86 14.13
CA TRP A 498 -4.25 25.81 15.07
C TRP A 498 -3.23 24.83 14.46
N PRO A 499 -2.28 24.32 15.26
CA PRO A 499 -1.54 23.11 14.92
C PRO A 499 -2.48 21.91 14.74
N PRO A 500 -2.16 20.94 13.85
CA PRO A 500 -2.89 19.69 13.74
C PRO A 500 -3.04 18.93 15.07
N ASP A 501 -2.03 18.91 15.96
CA ASP A 501 -2.12 18.24 17.27
C ASP A 501 -3.32 18.74 18.11
N GLN A 502 -3.74 20.00 17.96
CA GLN A 502 -4.90 20.51 18.68
C GLN A 502 -6.20 19.85 18.21
N LEU A 503 -6.35 19.57 16.91
CA LEU A 503 -7.49 18.79 16.42
C LEU A 503 -7.43 17.34 16.90
N VAL A 504 -6.23 16.77 17.06
CA VAL A 504 -6.07 15.44 17.66
C VAL A 504 -6.58 15.43 19.10
N ARG A 505 -6.25 16.46 19.89
CA ARG A 505 -6.77 16.64 21.26
C ARG A 505 -8.28 16.84 21.30
N VAL A 506 -8.85 17.63 20.38
CA VAL A 506 -10.32 17.76 20.24
C VAL A 506 -10.93 16.39 19.96
N GLY A 507 -10.39 15.66 18.99
CA GLY A 507 -10.87 14.34 18.61
C GLY A 507 -10.95 13.36 19.78
N LYS A 508 -10.07 13.47 20.79
CA LYS A 508 -10.08 12.60 21.99
C LYS A 508 -11.44 12.59 22.71
N PHE A 509 -12.18 13.69 22.70
CA PHE A 509 -13.50 13.77 23.34
C PHE A 509 -14.61 13.07 22.53
N MET A 510 -14.38 12.83 21.24
CA MET A 510 -15.33 12.22 20.34
C MET A 510 -15.54 10.75 20.71
N GLY A 511 -16.77 10.36 21.06
CA GLY A 511 -17.10 9.01 21.48
C GLY A 511 -16.58 8.63 22.87
N CYS A 512 -16.24 9.59 23.72
CA CYS A 512 -15.88 9.32 25.11
C CYS A 512 -17.11 8.89 25.91
N SER A 513 -16.99 7.83 26.72
CA SER A 513 -18.03 7.40 27.67
C SER A 513 -17.36 6.83 28.92
N GLN A 514 -17.58 7.48 30.05
CA GLN A 514 -17.01 7.08 31.33
C GLN A 514 -17.65 5.78 31.84
N SER A 515 -18.95 5.58 31.63
CA SER A 515 -19.70 4.39 32.05
C SER A 515 -19.23 3.13 31.31
N LEU A 516 -18.88 3.27 30.02
CA LEU A 516 -18.35 2.16 29.21
C LEU A 516 -16.82 2.05 29.24
N GLY A 517 -16.11 2.97 29.91
CA GLY A 517 -14.64 3.00 29.93
C GLY A 517 -13.99 3.37 28.57
N LEU A 518 -14.74 4.03 27.69
CA LEU A 518 -14.29 4.41 26.35
C LEU A 518 -13.62 5.79 26.37
N THR A 519 -12.37 5.86 25.93
CA THR A 519 -11.57 7.10 25.98
C THR A 519 -11.76 8.05 24.79
N GLY A 520 -12.60 7.67 23.83
CA GLY A 520 -12.86 8.40 22.58
C GLY A 520 -11.86 8.13 21.45
N ARG A 521 -11.69 9.08 20.51
CA ARG A 521 -10.79 8.88 19.34
C ARG A 521 -9.34 8.72 19.82
N PRO A 522 -8.62 7.68 19.37
CA PRO A 522 -7.19 7.55 19.65
C PRO A 522 -6.40 8.76 19.09
N PRO A 523 -5.24 9.09 19.66
CA PRO A 523 -4.43 10.25 19.24
C PRO A 523 -3.80 10.00 17.86
N ARG A 524 -4.62 10.08 16.81
CA ARG A 524 -4.25 9.84 15.41
C ARG A 524 -4.09 11.18 14.71
N PRO A 525 -3.01 11.39 13.94
CA PRO A 525 -2.80 12.64 13.22
C PRO A 525 -3.95 12.88 12.22
N VAL A 526 -4.28 14.16 12.02
CA VAL A 526 -5.24 14.60 11.01
C VAL A 526 -4.47 14.85 9.71
N GLY A 527 -4.95 14.28 8.60
CA GLY A 527 -4.25 14.35 7.32
C GLY A 527 -4.60 15.60 6.52
N GLN A 528 -4.25 15.57 5.24
CA GLN A 528 -4.38 16.73 4.35
C GLN A 528 -5.84 17.09 4.07
N LEU A 529 -6.74 16.10 3.97
CA LEU A 529 -8.17 16.36 3.76
C LEU A 529 -8.78 16.99 5.01
N GLY A 530 -8.42 16.47 6.20
CA GLY A 530 -8.88 17.01 7.47
C GLY A 530 -8.34 18.41 7.77
N THR A 531 -7.08 18.70 7.48
CA THR A 531 -6.47 20.02 7.74
C THR A 531 -6.90 21.10 6.72
N SER A 532 -7.37 20.73 5.53
CA SER A 532 -7.74 21.68 4.47
C SER A 532 -9.19 22.19 4.55
N ARG A 533 -9.74 22.36 5.76
CA ARG A 533 -11.11 22.82 6.00
C ARG A 533 -11.21 23.67 7.26
N PHE A 534 -12.32 24.37 7.39
CA PHE A 534 -12.67 25.12 8.59
C PHE A 534 -13.41 24.23 9.59
N TYR A 535 -13.19 24.50 10.86
CA TYR A 535 -13.87 23.85 11.96
C TYR A 535 -14.64 24.86 12.80
N ARG A 536 -15.85 24.49 13.20
CA ARG A 536 -16.64 25.18 14.22
C ARG A 536 -16.52 24.41 15.52
N ILE A 537 -15.86 25.02 16.51
CA ILE A 537 -15.53 24.39 17.77
C ILE A 537 -15.90 25.36 18.89
N SER A 538 -16.92 25.04 19.69
CA SER A 538 -17.38 25.89 20.81
C SER A 538 -17.59 27.36 20.42
N GLY A 539 -18.16 27.61 19.23
CA GLY A 539 -18.39 28.96 18.69
C GLY A 539 -17.18 29.60 17.98
N LEU A 540 -15.97 29.07 18.16
CA LEU A 540 -14.77 29.51 17.46
C LEU A 540 -14.74 28.97 16.02
N THR A 541 -14.13 29.74 15.12
CA THR A 541 -13.79 29.27 13.77
C THR A 541 -12.30 28.99 13.73
N VAL A 542 -11.94 27.75 13.41
CA VAL A 542 -10.57 27.26 13.42
C VAL A 542 -10.17 26.83 12.02
N LEU A 543 -8.94 27.17 11.62
CA LEU A 543 -8.28 26.66 10.42
C LEU A 543 -6.95 26.03 10.84
N CYS A 544 -6.62 24.86 10.30
CA CYS A 544 -5.36 24.19 10.59
C CYS A 544 -4.41 24.29 9.41
N TYR A 545 -3.12 24.42 9.70
CA TYR A 545 -2.08 24.21 8.69
C TYR A 545 -1.76 22.70 8.58
N PRO A 546 -1.31 22.22 7.41
CA PRO A 546 -0.91 20.83 7.21
C PRO A 546 0.16 20.32 8.19
N LEU A 547 0.17 19.00 8.41
CA LEU A 547 1.20 18.29 9.19
C LEU A 547 2.63 18.60 8.69
N LEU A 548 2.78 18.89 7.39
CA LEU A 548 4.04 19.34 6.80
C LEU A 548 4.68 20.48 7.61
N PHE A 549 3.91 21.44 8.12
CA PHE A 549 4.45 22.60 8.83
C PHE A 549 4.51 22.44 10.36
N GLU A 550 4.05 21.31 10.90
CA GLU A 550 4.11 21.03 12.34
C GLU A 550 5.56 20.78 12.78
N ALA A 551 6.01 21.55 13.78
CA ALA A 551 7.43 21.75 14.09
C ALA A 551 8.06 20.69 15.01
N GLN A 552 7.38 19.57 15.26
CA GLN A 552 7.97 18.48 16.05
C GLN A 552 8.75 17.57 15.10
N ASP A 553 9.99 17.97 14.84
CA ASP A 553 11.11 17.05 14.59
C ASP A 553 11.14 16.27 13.26
N PHE A 554 10.98 16.96 12.13
CA PHE A 554 11.51 16.41 10.87
C PHE A 554 12.21 17.46 10.00
N TYR A 555 13.49 17.22 9.75
CA TYR A 555 14.44 18.16 9.15
C TYR A 555 14.24 18.42 7.65
N LEU A 556 13.34 17.70 6.98
CA LEU A 556 13.06 17.91 5.55
C LEU A 556 12.59 19.33 5.22
N LEU A 557 12.05 20.05 6.21
CA LEU A 557 11.63 21.44 6.04
C LEU A 557 12.77 22.40 5.76
N HIS A 558 14.01 22.00 5.98
CA HIS A 558 15.17 22.80 5.59
C HIS A 558 15.53 22.64 4.10
N ASP A 559 14.91 21.72 3.36
CA ASP A 559 15.05 21.62 1.91
C ASP A 559 13.82 22.25 1.23
N MET A 560 13.95 23.48 0.75
CA MET A 560 12.85 24.21 0.13
C MET A 560 12.29 23.51 -1.12
N LYS A 561 13.10 22.73 -1.84
CA LYS A 561 12.61 21.99 -3.02
C LYS A 561 11.69 20.86 -2.56
N VAL A 562 12.04 20.15 -1.49
CA VAL A 562 11.16 19.14 -0.89
C VAL A 562 9.86 19.76 -0.41
N VAL A 563 9.93 20.88 0.35
CA VAL A 563 8.72 21.57 0.82
C VAL A 563 7.79 21.95 -0.34
N ILE A 564 8.34 22.53 -1.41
CA ILE A 564 7.56 22.91 -2.60
C ILE A 564 6.96 21.67 -3.28
N ASP A 565 7.71 20.58 -3.41
CA ASP A 565 7.24 19.37 -4.07
C ASP A 565 6.19 18.61 -3.23
N GLU A 566 6.30 18.62 -1.90
CA GLU A 566 5.28 18.11 -0.99
C GLU A 566 4.00 18.95 -1.10
N VAL A 567 4.08 20.29 -1.09
CA VAL A 567 2.89 21.15 -1.26
C VAL A 567 2.21 20.93 -2.62
N LYS A 568 2.99 20.74 -3.70
CA LYS A 568 2.42 20.36 -5.01
C LYS A 568 1.73 19.00 -4.95
N THR A 569 2.29 18.05 -4.21
CA THR A 569 1.73 16.72 -4.01
C THR A 569 0.43 16.81 -3.19
N ASP A 570 0.39 17.65 -2.15
CA ASP A 570 -0.82 17.95 -1.39
C ASP A 570 -1.90 18.57 -2.27
N PHE A 571 -1.55 19.51 -3.15
CA PHE A 571 -2.51 20.07 -4.11
C PHE A 571 -3.06 19.01 -5.06
N ARG A 572 -2.21 18.13 -5.60
CA ARG A 572 -2.66 16.99 -6.43
C ARG A 572 -3.58 16.07 -5.64
N PHE A 573 -3.18 15.74 -4.41
CA PHE A 573 -3.95 14.89 -3.52
C PHE A 573 -5.33 15.48 -3.22
N LEU A 574 -5.41 16.77 -2.84
CA LEU A 574 -6.67 17.48 -2.67
C LEU A 574 -7.48 17.48 -3.98
N SER A 575 -6.86 17.77 -5.11
CA SER A 575 -7.53 17.78 -6.41
C SER A 575 -8.18 16.44 -6.75
N ASP A 576 -7.51 15.34 -6.46
CA ASP A 576 -7.96 14.00 -6.83
C ASP A 576 -8.91 13.37 -5.81
N TRP A 577 -8.71 13.62 -4.52
CA TRP A 577 -9.38 12.92 -3.43
C TRP A 577 -10.41 13.76 -2.68
N TRP A 578 -10.52 15.07 -2.95
CA TRP A 578 -11.55 15.89 -2.31
C TRP A 578 -12.96 15.49 -2.79
N ARG A 579 -13.79 15.05 -1.84
CA ARG A 579 -15.19 14.67 -2.05
C ARG A 579 -16.11 15.32 -1.03
N LEU A 580 -15.68 16.42 -0.39
CA LEU A 580 -16.47 17.12 0.63
C LEU A 580 -17.22 18.30 0.00
N ARG A 581 -18.36 18.67 0.59
CA ARG A 581 -19.07 19.91 0.24
C ARG A 581 -18.23 21.13 0.60
N GLY A 582 -18.18 22.10 -0.32
CA GLY A 582 -17.33 23.29 -0.19
C GLY A 582 -15.93 23.09 -0.77
N ARG A 583 -15.17 24.18 -0.89
CA ARG A 583 -13.81 24.15 -1.47
C ARG A 583 -12.76 23.83 -0.39
N PRO A 584 -11.69 23.09 -0.75
CA PRO A 584 -10.57 22.87 0.16
C PRO A 584 -9.84 24.19 0.40
N THR A 585 -9.56 24.49 1.67
CA THR A 585 -8.81 25.67 2.11
C THR A 585 -7.49 25.25 2.74
N PHE A 586 -6.40 25.40 1.99
CA PHE A 586 -5.04 25.06 2.39
C PHE A 586 -4.38 26.25 3.11
N CYS A 587 -3.90 26.05 4.34
CA CYS A 587 -3.18 27.07 5.10
C CYS A 587 -1.66 26.84 4.98
N PHE A 588 -0.98 27.67 4.19
CA PHE A 588 0.47 27.63 4.02
C PHE A 588 1.14 28.50 5.11
N LEU A 589 1.82 27.85 6.06
CA LEU A 589 2.56 28.54 7.12
C LEU A 589 4.02 28.77 6.68
N ILE A 590 4.43 30.03 6.61
CA ILE A 590 5.79 30.44 6.29
C ILE A 590 6.52 30.80 7.58
N LYS A 591 7.67 30.17 7.80
CA LYS A 591 8.54 30.36 8.96
C LYS A 591 9.77 31.20 8.63
N GLU A 592 10.34 31.84 9.64
CA GLU A 592 11.53 32.70 9.57
C GLU A 592 12.77 31.94 9.12
N ASP A 593 12.88 30.66 9.45
CA ASP A 593 14.02 29.85 9.00
C ASP A 593 13.95 29.54 7.50
N MET A 594 12.76 29.55 6.88
CA MET A 594 12.60 29.32 5.43
C MET A 594 13.20 30.44 4.58
N VAL A 595 13.39 31.64 5.14
CA VAL A 595 14.03 32.77 4.44
C VAL A 595 15.55 32.82 4.62
N LYS A 596 16.10 32.05 5.58
CA LYS A 596 17.54 31.97 5.86
C LYS A 596 18.23 30.87 5.06
N VAL A 597 17.48 29.87 4.60
CA VAL A 597 17.98 28.72 3.84
C VAL A 597 18.34 29.15 2.39
N PRO A 598 19.41 28.60 1.77
CA PRO A 598 19.80 28.92 0.38
C PRO A 598 18.70 28.77 -0.68
N GLY A 599 17.70 27.93 -0.43
CA GLY A 599 16.54 27.68 -1.30
C GLY A 599 15.44 28.75 -1.28
N PHE A 600 15.59 29.86 -0.52
CA PHE A 600 14.56 30.89 -0.40
C PHE A 600 14.09 31.46 -1.76
N ASN A 601 15.01 31.67 -2.71
CA ASN A 601 14.66 32.15 -4.06
C ASN A 601 13.71 31.19 -4.81
N GLN A 602 13.82 29.88 -4.57
CA GLN A 602 12.92 28.89 -5.17
C GLN A 602 11.53 28.97 -4.54
N LEU A 603 11.47 29.12 -3.21
CA LEU A 603 10.23 29.36 -2.49
C LEU A 603 9.55 30.64 -3.00
N LEU A 604 10.29 31.72 -3.16
CA LEU A 604 9.77 32.99 -3.67
C LEU A 604 9.12 32.83 -5.06
N ARG A 605 9.82 32.19 -6.00
CA ARG A 605 9.28 31.91 -7.35
C ARG A 605 8.01 31.06 -7.28
N PHE A 606 7.96 30.09 -6.38
CA PHE A 606 6.77 29.26 -6.17
C PHE A 606 5.59 30.05 -5.59
N LEU A 607 5.83 30.88 -4.57
CA LEU A 607 4.80 31.76 -4.01
C LEU A 607 4.25 32.76 -5.03
N ILE A 608 5.12 33.28 -5.91
CA ILE A 608 4.71 34.15 -7.02
C ILE A 608 3.92 33.38 -8.07
N SER A 609 4.36 32.17 -8.45
CA SER A 609 3.65 31.37 -9.45
C SER A 609 2.24 31.02 -9.01
N MET A 610 1.99 30.91 -7.69
CA MET A 610 0.66 30.68 -7.17
C MET A 610 -0.35 31.79 -7.49
N LYS A 611 0.11 33.02 -7.74
CA LYS A 611 -0.75 34.14 -8.15
C LYS A 611 -1.35 33.97 -9.54
N ASN A 612 -0.73 33.16 -10.39
CA ASN A 612 -1.22 32.90 -11.74
C ASN A 612 -2.48 32.01 -11.75
N GLY A 613 -2.91 31.51 -10.58
CA GLY A 613 -4.15 30.76 -10.42
C GLY A 613 -4.06 29.28 -10.83
N ASN A 614 -2.87 28.81 -11.20
CA ASN A 614 -2.63 27.42 -11.60
C ASN A 614 -1.25 26.95 -11.14
N VAL A 615 -1.18 25.77 -10.53
CA VAL A 615 0.05 25.06 -10.19
C VAL A 615 -0.07 23.62 -10.69
N HIS A 616 0.78 23.23 -11.66
CA HIS A 616 0.81 21.86 -12.21
C HIS A 616 -0.55 21.35 -12.72
N GLY A 617 -1.33 22.21 -13.37
CA GLY A 617 -2.66 21.87 -13.90
C GLY A 617 -3.79 21.96 -12.86
N ILE A 618 -3.47 22.33 -11.62
CA ILE A 618 -4.44 22.47 -10.53
C ILE A 618 -4.78 23.92 -10.33
N ARG A 619 -6.07 24.24 -10.40
CA ARG A 619 -6.58 25.58 -10.13
C ARG A 619 -6.46 25.93 -8.65
N ILE A 620 -5.87 27.07 -8.40
CA ILE A 620 -5.72 27.62 -7.07
C ILE A 620 -6.15 29.08 -7.02
N VAL A 621 -6.58 29.55 -5.86
CA VAL A 621 -6.91 30.96 -5.62
C VAL A 621 -6.30 31.39 -4.29
N LEU A 622 -5.46 32.41 -4.33
CA LEU A 622 -4.91 33.06 -3.15
C LEU A 622 -5.92 34.05 -2.56
N GLY A 623 -6.00 34.11 -1.24
CA GLY A 623 -6.88 35.07 -0.56
C GLY A 623 -6.73 35.06 0.94
N ARG A 624 -7.39 36.02 1.59
CA ARG A 624 -7.45 36.11 3.05
C ARG A 624 -8.37 35.03 3.62
N ALA A 625 -8.03 34.48 4.79
CA ALA A 625 -8.80 33.42 5.44
C ALA A 625 -10.30 33.78 5.59
N GLN A 626 -10.59 35.01 6.01
CA GLN A 626 -11.95 35.49 6.25
C GLN A 626 -12.83 35.48 4.99
N LYS A 627 -12.24 35.65 3.80
CA LYS A 627 -12.97 35.62 2.52
C LYS A 627 -13.42 34.21 2.15
N PHE A 628 -12.70 33.18 2.60
CA PHE A 628 -12.93 31.81 2.16
C PHE A 628 -13.94 31.04 3.01
N VAL A 629 -14.22 31.45 4.25
CA VAL A 629 -15.12 30.73 5.18
C VAL A 629 -16.48 30.39 4.55
N SER A 630 -17.09 31.29 3.78
CA SER A 630 -18.40 31.06 3.16
C SER A 630 -18.40 30.08 1.98
N SER A 631 -17.24 29.90 1.36
CA SER A 631 -17.06 29.05 0.17
C SER A 631 -16.27 27.77 0.45
N GLY A 632 -15.60 27.71 1.61
CA GLY A 632 -14.81 26.57 2.07
C GLY A 632 -15.69 25.48 2.67
N CYS A 633 -15.08 24.32 2.90
CA CYS A 633 -15.72 23.26 3.69
C CYS A 633 -15.66 23.60 5.18
N VAL A 634 -16.81 23.47 5.87
CA VAL A 634 -16.94 23.74 7.30
C VAL A 634 -17.50 22.50 7.99
N GLU A 635 -16.82 22.00 9.01
CA GLU A 635 -17.26 20.89 9.85
C GLU A 635 -17.52 21.35 11.29
N HIS A 636 -18.60 20.86 11.90
CA HIS A 636 -19.00 21.21 13.26
C HIS A 636 -18.58 20.13 14.26
N LEU A 637 -17.86 20.52 15.32
CA LEU A 637 -17.38 19.62 16.38
C LEU A 637 -18.01 20.02 17.72
N ASP A 638 -19.29 19.69 17.88
CA ASP A 638 -20.13 20.14 19.02
C ASP A 638 -20.22 19.12 20.19
N PHE A 639 -19.27 18.17 20.26
CA PHE A 639 -19.23 17.13 21.30
C PHE A 639 -18.31 17.47 22.49
N LEU A 640 -17.71 18.66 22.49
CA LEU A 640 -16.77 19.07 23.52
C LEU A 640 -17.47 19.39 24.86
N PRO A 641 -16.85 19.05 26.01
CA PRO A 641 -17.34 19.49 27.32
C PRO A 641 -17.34 21.01 27.45
N LEU A 642 -18.37 21.57 28.10
CA LEU A 642 -18.54 23.03 28.26
C LEU A 642 -17.30 23.73 28.85
N TRP A 643 -16.59 23.11 29.80
CA TRP A 643 -15.41 23.70 30.43
C TRP A 643 -14.24 23.91 29.46
N THR A 644 -14.17 23.15 28.35
CA THR A 644 -13.13 23.32 27.33
C THR A 644 -13.33 24.60 26.52
N ALA A 645 -14.53 25.17 26.51
CA ALA A 645 -14.82 26.43 25.82
C ALA A 645 -14.33 27.66 26.59
N SER A 646 -14.11 27.54 27.90
CA SER A 646 -13.84 28.67 28.81
C SER A 646 -12.36 28.85 29.18
N GLY A 647 -11.46 27.99 28.69
CA GLY A 647 -10.04 28.02 29.07
C GLY A 647 -9.08 27.93 27.87
N ASP A 648 -7.82 28.32 28.09
CA ASP A 648 -6.70 28.22 27.12
C ASP A 648 -6.22 26.76 26.89
N TYR A 649 -7.13 25.79 27.00
CA TYR A 649 -6.82 24.35 26.89
C TYR A 649 -6.25 24.00 25.52
N PHE A 650 -6.77 24.63 24.46
CA PHE A 650 -6.29 24.48 23.10
C PHE A 650 -5.35 25.64 22.74
N GLN A 651 -4.16 25.30 22.25
CA GLN A 651 -3.13 26.27 21.94
C GLN A 651 -3.21 26.71 20.48
N ARG A 652 -3.58 27.98 20.26
CA ARG A 652 -3.48 28.60 18.94
C ARG A 652 -2.03 28.94 18.58
N LEU A 653 -1.75 29.03 17.28
CA LEU A 653 -0.50 29.62 16.79
C LEU A 653 -0.43 31.08 17.25
N ARG A 654 0.61 31.42 18.01
CA ARG A 654 0.90 32.79 18.43
C ARG A 654 1.86 33.44 17.44
N GLU A 655 1.72 34.75 17.27
CA GLU A 655 2.69 35.51 16.48
C GLU A 655 4.05 35.51 17.18
N VAL A 656 5.12 35.24 16.43
CA VAL A 656 6.48 35.16 16.95
C VAL A 656 7.08 36.55 17.05
N ASP A 657 7.46 36.95 18.26
CA ASP A 657 8.20 38.18 18.54
C ASP A 657 9.66 38.05 18.07
N SER A 658 9.91 38.41 16.82
CA SER A 658 11.23 38.37 16.17
C SER A 658 12.03 39.68 16.30
N GLY A 659 11.65 40.55 17.25
CA GLY A 659 12.28 41.85 17.49
C GLY A 659 11.68 43.00 16.66
N ARG A 660 11.78 44.24 17.17
CA ARG A 660 11.24 45.44 16.52
C ARG A 660 12.22 46.04 15.51
N SER A 661 11.74 46.26 14.29
CA SER A 661 12.19 47.26 13.31
C SER A 661 13.52 47.01 12.57
N PHE A 662 13.46 47.19 11.24
CA PHE A 662 14.63 47.44 10.39
C PHE A 662 15.54 48.48 11.05
N ARG A 663 16.79 48.11 11.34
CA ARG A 663 17.88 49.09 11.55
C ARG A 663 18.75 49.26 10.31
N SER A 664 18.70 48.35 9.32
CA SER A 664 19.23 48.61 7.98
C SER A 664 18.63 47.64 6.94
N LEU A 665 18.54 48.07 5.69
CA LEU A 665 18.32 47.19 4.52
C LEU A 665 19.49 46.17 4.33
N ASP A 666 20.57 46.31 5.09
CA ASP A 666 21.66 45.33 5.20
C ASP A 666 21.30 44.04 5.96
N ASP A 667 20.17 44.00 6.69
CA ASP A 667 19.68 42.84 7.45
C ASP A 667 18.75 41.91 6.65
N LEU A 668 18.42 42.26 5.39
CA LEU A 668 18.01 41.26 4.41
C LEU A 668 19.16 40.25 4.29
N PRO A 669 18.91 38.95 4.07
CA PRO A 669 19.99 38.05 3.76
C PRO A 669 20.68 38.59 2.51
N LYS A 670 21.83 39.25 2.68
CA LYS A 670 22.89 39.22 1.66
C LYS A 670 23.01 37.73 1.39
N GLU A 671 22.90 37.30 0.13
CA GLU A 671 23.25 35.93 -0.28
C GLU A 671 24.39 35.52 0.64
N VAL A 672 24.15 34.53 1.52
CA VAL A 672 25.13 34.13 2.53
C VAL A 672 26.36 33.76 1.74
N SER A 673 27.23 34.74 1.62
CA SER A 673 28.48 34.66 0.91
C SER A 673 29.26 33.82 1.88
N ALA A 674 29.30 32.52 1.56
CA ALA A 674 29.87 31.45 2.34
C ALA A 674 30.97 31.99 3.26
N THR A 675 30.68 32.06 4.55
CA THR A 675 31.72 32.18 5.58
C THR A 675 32.33 30.82 5.92
N CYS A 676 32.18 29.84 5.02
CA CYS A 676 33.13 28.73 4.89
C CYS A 676 34.13 29.10 3.79
N SER A 677 35.34 29.41 4.26
CA SER A 677 36.62 29.55 3.57
C SER A 677 36.80 30.66 2.52
N GLY A 678 37.79 31.51 2.80
CA GLY A 678 38.40 32.40 1.82
C GLY A 678 38.92 31.64 0.60
N GLN A 679 38.92 32.37 -0.53
CA GLN A 679 39.26 31.91 -1.88
C GLN A 679 38.18 31.06 -2.57
N LEU A 680 37.10 31.70 -3.04
CA LEU A 680 36.38 31.30 -4.26
C LEU A 680 35.53 32.48 -4.74
N LYS A 681 36.19 33.49 -5.32
CA LYS A 681 35.50 34.53 -6.10
C LYS A 681 35.08 33.94 -7.45
N GLY A 682 33.78 33.79 -7.63
CA GLY A 682 33.14 33.64 -8.94
C GLY A 682 32.44 32.31 -9.15
N ARG A 683 31.12 32.25 -8.93
CA ARG A 683 30.23 31.30 -9.61
C ARG A 683 28.77 31.72 -9.50
N ASN A 684 28.09 31.72 -10.65
CA ASN A 684 26.72 32.21 -10.84
C ASN A 684 25.65 31.36 -10.13
N SER A 685 24.73 32.07 -9.49
CA SER A 685 23.28 31.82 -9.28
C SER A 685 22.73 30.40 -9.51
N GLY A 686 22.29 29.75 -8.42
CA GLY A 686 21.16 28.81 -8.43
C GLY A 686 21.43 27.30 -8.30
N SER A 687 22.68 26.83 -8.32
CA SER A 687 22.98 25.40 -8.14
C SER A 687 23.13 25.05 -6.65
N ALA A 688 22.53 23.94 -6.21
CA ALA A 688 22.79 23.38 -4.88
C ALA A 688 24.30 23.12 -4.73
N TYR A 689 24.88 23.58 -3.62
CA TYR A 689 26.28 23.33 -3.30
C TYR A 689 26.47 21.82 -3.08
N VAL A 690 27.32 21.21 -3.89
CA VAL A 690 27.72 19.81 -3.75
C VAL A 690 29.17 19.81 -3.30
N MET A 691 29.42 19.27 -2.11
CA MET A 691 30.76 19.17 -1.53
C MET A 691 31.68 18.36 -2.45
N SER A 692 32.95 18.78 -2.55
CA SER A 692 33.99 18.00 -3.22
C SER A 692 34.31 16.72 -2.42
N GLY A 693 34.83 15.69 -3.09
CA GLY A 693 35.14 14.41 -2.44
C GLY A 693 36.07 14.56 -1.22
N ALA A 694 37.05 15.46 -1.29
CA ALA A 694 37.97 15.73 -0.17
C ALA A 694 37.28 16.42 1.02
N GLU A 695 36.31 17.30 0.77
CA GLU A 695 35.53 17.95 1.85
C GLU A 695 34.60 16.96 2.54
N VAL A 696 33.93 16.10 1.78
CA VAL A 696 33.02 15.09 2.36
C VAL A 696 33.79 14.14 3.29
N VAL A 697 34.96 13.66 2.88
CA VAL A 697 35.79 12.78 3.71
C VAL A 697 36.21 13.48 5.01
N ARG A 698 36.59 14.76 4.94
CA ARG A 698 36.94 15.54 6.13
C ARG A 698 35.77 15.75 7.08
N VAL A 699 34.56 15.99 6.55
CA VAL A 699 33.33 16.06 7.38
C VAL A 699 33.06 14.73 8.07
N MET A 700 33.11 13.61 7.34
CA MET A 700 32.88 12.28 7.94
C MET A 700 33.90 11.98 9.05
N HIS A 701 35.18 12.31 8.82
CA HIS A 701 36.23 12.15 9.82
C HIS A 701 36.05 13.09 11.03
N ALA A 702 35.48 14.28 10.85
CA ALA A 702 35.15 15.20 11.94
C ALA A 702 33.91 14.75 12.73
N MET A 703 32.99 13.99 12.11
CA MET A 703 31.81 13.42 12.76
C MET A 703 32.09 12.14 13.55
N ASP A 704 33.29 11.57 13.43
CA ASP A 704 33.66 10.36 14.16
C ASP A 704 33.87 10.65 15.66
N HIS A 705 32.84 10.33 16.45
CA HIS A 705 32.83 10.47 17.90
C HIS A 705 33.94 9.69 18.61
N THR A 706 34.45 8.59 18.03
CA THR A 706 35.45 7.73 18.69
C THR A 706 36.76 8.47 18.98
N ARG A 707 37.02 9.55 18.24
CA ARG A 707 38.14 10.47 18.46
C ARG A 707 38.08 11.19 19.81
N PHE A 708 36.89 11.25 20.42
CA PHE A 708 36.64 11.90 21.69
C PHE A 708 36.56 10.94 22.88
N HIS A 709 36.76 9.63 22.67
CA HIS A 709 36.61 8.62 23.72
C HIS A 709 37.51 8.90 24.95
N ASP A 710 38.73 9.38 24.71
CA ASP A 710 39.70 9.71 25.77
C ASP A 710 39.57 11.15 26.32
N HIS A 711 38.63 11.96 25.82
CA HIS A 711 38.47 13.36 26.28
C HIS A 711 37.66 13.44 27.57
N SER A 712 37.95 14.43 28.42
CA SER A 712 37.17 14.69 29.65
C SER A 712 35.81 15.31 29.33
N GLU A 713 34.86 15.21 30.27
CA GLU A 713 33.53 15.81 30.10
C GLU A 713 33.58 17.32 29.93
N GLU A 714 34.49 18.00 30.65
CA GLU A 714 34.69 19.45 30.53
C GLU A 714 35.16 19.84 29.13
N ALA A 715 36.08 19.06 28.55
CA ALA A 715 36.58 19.29 27.19
C ALA A 715 35.48 19.08 26.13
N LEU A 716 34.61 18.07 26.33
CA LEU A 716 33.45 17.84 25.48
C LEU A 716 32.45 19.00 25.57
N VAL A 717 32.12 19.44 26.79
CA VAL A 717 31.21 20.57 27.03
C VAL A 717 31.78 21.86 26.44
N GLU A 718 33.08 22.10 26.59
CA GLU A 718 33.76 23.24 25.98
C GLU A 718 33.60 23.20 24.47
N ARG A 719 33.79 22.04 23.83
CA ARG A 719 33.63 21.89 22.38
C ARG A 719 32.20 22.12 21.90
N VAL A 720 31.21 21.67 22.67
CA VAL A 720 29.78 21.88 22.36
C VAL A 720 29.40 23.36 22.43
N CYS A 721 29.89 24.07 23.46
CA CYS A 721 29.54 25.46 23.72
C CYS A 721 30.35 26.45 22.89
N HIS A 722 31.62 26.14 22.62
CA HIS A 722 32.59 27.00 21.94
C HIS A 722 33.29 26.19 20.85
N PRO A 723 32.67 26.00 19.68
CA PRO A 723 33.18 25.09 18.66
C PRO A 723 34.41 25.58 17.88
N GLY A 724 34.88 26.81 18.13
CA GLY A 724 35.96 27.43 17.36
C GLY A 724 35.52 27.82 15.94
N ASP A 725 36.41 28.50 15.20
CA ASP A 725 36.18 28.94 13.81
C ASP A 725 36.59 27.87 12.77
N GLU A 726 36.71 26.61 13.19
CA GLU A 726 37.16 25.52 12.34
C GLU A 726 36.13 25.20 11.23
N PRO A 727 36.59 24.83 10.01
CA PRO A 727 35.73 24.63 8.83
C PRO A 727 34.73 23.46 8.97
N TYR A 728 34.85 22.63 10.02
CA TYR A 728 33.97 21.49 10.31
C TYR A 728 33.33 21.56 11.70
N ALA A 729 33.21 22.75 12.27
CA ALA A 729 32.67 22.98 13.62
C ALA A 729 31.33 22.26 13.91
N LEU A 730 30.40 22.21 12.96
CA LEU A 730 29.12 21.49 13.16
C LEU A 730 29.31 19.97 13.30
N ALA A 731 30.25 19.39 12.55
CA ALA A 731 30.56 17.97 12.58
C ALA A 731 31.23 17.57 13.90
N GLU A 732 32.19 18.38 14.38
CA GLU A 732 32.84 18.14 15.68
C GLU A 732 31.87 18.29 16.84
N ARG A 733 30.94 19.26 16.77
CA ARG A 733 29.90 19.44 17.80
C ARG A 733 28.98 18.24 17.91
N VAL A 734 28.52 17.68 16.80
CA VAL A 734 27.64 16.50 16.86
C VAL A 734 28.40 15.28 17.36
N ALA A 735 29.68 15.12 17.00
CA ALA A 735 30.54 14.07 17.51
C ALA A 735 30.75 14.17 19.03
N ALA A 736 31.01 15.38 19.55
CA ALA A 736 31.12 15.61 20.98
C ALA A 736 29.79 15.39 21.73
N LEU A 737 28.66 15.80 21.15
CA LEU A 737 27.33 15.54 21.71
C LEU A 737 26.97 14.05 21.69
N GLN A 738 27.38 13.31 20.65
CA GLN A 738 27.18 11.87 20.57
C GLN A 738 27.98 11.16 21.67
N GLU A 739 29.25 11.50 21.85
CA GLU A 739 30.06 10.94 22.94
C GLU A 739 29.46 11.26 24.32
N LEU A 740 28.98 12.49 24.56
CA LEU A 740 28.27 12.83 25.80
C LEU A 740 26.97 12.03 25.97
N LEU A 741 26.23 11.79 24.89
CA LEU A 741 25.01 11.00 24.91
C LEU A 741 25.30 9.51 25.17
N GLU A 742 26.45 8.98 24.74
CA GLU A 742 26.88 7.61 25.05
C GLU A 742 27.29 7.44 26.51
N ARG A 743 27.83 8.50 27.14
CA ARG A 743 28.19 8.52 28.57
C ARG A 743 26.98 8.76 29.48
N HIS A 744 25.99 9.51 29.03
CA HIS A 744 24.82 9.95 29.81
C HIS A 744 23.50 9.63 29.10
N ASP A 745 22.48 10.49 29.23
CA ASP A 745 21.20 10.40 28.50
C ASP A 745 20.84 11.75 27.85
N LEU A 746 19.76 11.80 27.08
CA LEU A 746 19.31 13.01 26.39
C LEU A 746 18.93 14.16 27.34
N ASP A 747 18.60 13.85 28.59
CA ASP A 747 18.10 14.80 29.57
C ASP A 747 19.21 15.32 30.50
N TYR A 748 20.44 14.84 30.33
CA TYR A 748 21.64 15.38 30.97
C TYR A 748 21.78 16.87 30.71
N VAL A 749 21.92 17.64 31.80
CA VAL A 749 21.93 19.11 31.77
C VAL A 749 23.36 19.62 31.78
N ILE A 750 23.72 20.34 30.73
CA ILE A 750 24.97 21.07 30.63
C ILE A 750 24.77 22.45 31.27
N VAL A 751 25.62 22.78 32.24
CA VAL A 751 25.57 24.06 32.96
C VAL A 751 26.75 24.91 32.55
N THR A 752 26.46 26.04 31.89
CA THR A 752 27.43 27.11 31.62
C THR A 752 27.15 28.31 32.52
N PRO A 753 28.09 29.25 32.70
CA PRO A 753 27.86 30.45 33.51
C PRO A 753 26.65 31.30 33.07
N GLU A 754 26.26 31.21 31.79
CA GLU A 754 25.23 32.05 31.18
C GLU A 754 23.91 31.31 30.91
N LYS A 755 23.93 29.99 30.72
CA LYS A 755 22.77 29.18 30.31
C LYS A 755 22.78 27.76 30.86
N ARG A 756 21.59 27.20 31.04
CA ARG A 756 21.33 25.78 31.29
C ARG A 756 20.53 25.20 30.13
N PHE A 757 20.97 24.07 29.60
CA PHE A 757 20.33 23.37 28.49
C PHE A 757 20.64 21.89 28.57
N SER A 758 19.74 21.04 28.08
CA SER A 758 19.95 19.59 28.01
C SER A 758 20.69 19.18 26.73
N ILE A 759 21.22 17.95 26.68
CA ILE A 759 21.76 17.36 25.44
C ILE A 759 20.69 17.38 24.33
N ARG A 760 19.42 17.10 24.67
CA ARG A 760 18.28 17.21 23.74
C ARG A 760 18.12 18.62 23.15
N ASP A 761 18.22 19.65 23.98
CA ASP A 761 18.11 21.04 23.51
C ASP A 761 19.28 21.37 22.57
N CYS A 762 20.50 20.99 22.95
CA CYS A 762 21.70 21.14 22.12
C CYS A 762 21.57 20.47 20.76
N LEU A 763 21.15 19.20 20.71
CA LEU A 763 20.98 18.45 19.47
C LEU A 763 19.86 19.04 18.62
N SER A 764 18.77 19.52 19.22
CA SER A 764 17.66 20.15 18.51
C SER A 764 18.08 21.48 17.86
N ASP A 765 18.82 22.31 18.61
CA ASP A 765 19.38 23.56 18.11
C ASP A 765 20.45 23.32 17.05
N LEU A 766 21.33 22.33 17.26
CA LEU A 766 22.36 21.96 16.29
C LEU A 766 21.74 21.44 14.99
N SER A 767 20.71 20.60 15.08
CA SER A 767 19.95 20.11 13.91
C SER A 767 19.35 21.27 13.11
N ARG A 768 18.71 22.23 13.79
CA ARG A 768 18.14 23.43 13.16
C ARG A 768 19.21 24.28 12.47
N LEU A 769 20.33 24.54 13.14
CA LEU A 769 21.45 25.31 12.59
C LEU A 769 22.09 24.60 11.38
N ALA A 770 22.34 23.30 11.51
CA ALA A 770 22.88 22.47 10.43
C ALA A 770 21.93 22.41 9.24
N GLY A 771 20.60 22.39 9.47
CA GLY A 771 19.58 22.50 8.43
C GLY A 771 19.62 23.83 7.69
N ILE A 772 19.74 24.96 8.40
CA ILE A 772 19.90 26.28 7.79
C ILE A 772 21.18 26.34 6.93
N GLN A 773 22.28 25.75 7.41
CA GLN A 773 23.56 25.68 6.71
C GLN A 773 23.65 24.55 5.66
N GLN A 774 22.62 23.71 5.53
CA GLN A 774 22.55 22.56 4.61
C GLN A 774 23.63 21.48 4.87
N ALA A 775 24.10 21.33 6.11
CA ALA A 775 25.01 20.26 6.52
C ALA A 775 24.26 18.94 6.77
N TRP A 776 23.75 18.32 5.70
CA TRP A 776 22.75 17.25 5.78
C TRP A 776 23.18 15.98 6.53
N CYS A 777 24.46 15.60 6.49
CA CYS A 777 24.92 14.44 7.25
C CYS A 777 24.80 14.69 8.78
N VAL A 778 25.17 15.89 9.23
CA VAL A 778 25.03 16.31 10.64
C VAL A 778 23.55 16.34 11.04
N VAL A 779 22.68 16.87 10.17
CA VAL A 779 21.22 16.89 10.38
C VAL A 779 20.67 15.48 10.57
N ARG A 780 21.02 14.55 9.68
CA ARG A 780 20.56 13.15 9.74
C ARG A 780 21.06 12.44 10.98
N LEU A 781 22.30 12.68 11.39
CA LEU A 781 22.85 12.13 12.62
C LEU A 781 22.10 12.70 13.84
N CYS A 782 21.94 14.02 13.95
CA CYS A 782 21.19 14.64 15.05
C CYS A 782 19.77 14.07 15.16
N ALA A 783 19.06 13.94 14.04
CA ALA A 783 17.73 13.36 13.98
C ALA A 783 17.70 11.90 14.48
N SER A 784 18.72 11.11 14.13
CA SER A 784 18.84 9.72 14.59
C SER A 784 19.12 9.62 16.10
N LEU A 785 19.97 10.50 16.64
CA LEU A 785 20.32 10.57 18.05
C LEU A 785 19.11 11.01 18.90
N LEU A 786 18.36 12.00 18.41
CA LEU A 786 17.10 12.46 19.00
C LEU A 786 15.95 11.45 18.86
N ALA A 787 16.16 10.33 18.16
CA ALA A 787 15.16 9.32 17.85
C ALA A 787 13.92 9.89 17.13
N GLN A 788 14.13 10.87 16.25
CA GLN A 788 13.06 11.49 15.46
C GLN A 788 12.46 10.45 14.49
N PHE A 789 11.13 10.35 14.50
CA PHE A 789 10.40 9.38 13.68
C PHE A 789 9.24 10.03 12.93
N VAL A 790 9.13 9.74 11.65
CA VAL A 790 8.16 10.39 10.77
C VAL A 790 6.79 9.72 10.85
N ASN A 791 5.77 10.51 11.23
CA ASN A 791 4.39 10.03 11.39
C ASN A 791 3.76 9.47 10.11
N SER A 792 4.19 9.92 8.92
CA SER A 792 3.66 9.50 7.60
C SER A 792 4.29 8.20 7.06
N LEU A 793 5.21 7.56 7.79
CA LEU A 793 5.87 6.33 7.32
C LEU A 793 4.93 5.13 7.22
N ALA A 794 4.11 4.89 8.23
CA ALA A 794 3.22 3.73 8.23
C ALA A 794 2.19 3.76 7.08
N PRO A 795 1.55 4.90 6.74
CA PRO A 795 0.78 5.04 5.50
C PRO A 795 1.60 4.78 4.23
N SER A 796 2.80 5.35 4.13
CA SER A 796 3.68 5.20 2.96
C SER A 796 4.07 3.74 2.74
N LEU A 797 4.41 3.04 3.82
CA LEU A 797 4.66 1.60 3.84
C LEU A 797 3.43 0.80 3.37
N SER A 798 2.23 1.15 3.84
CA SER A 798 1.00 0.47 3.44
C SER A 798 0.75 0.61 1.92
N ILE A 799 1.02 1.78 1.34
CA ILE A 799 0.90 2.01 -0.11
C ILE A 799 1.88 1.09 -0.87
N ILE A 800 3.13 1.00 -0.42
CA ILE A 800 4.15 0.13 -1.03
C ILE A 800 3.65 -1.33 -1.07
N LEU A 801 3.15 -1.84 0.06
CA LEU A 801 2.65 -3.21 0.18
C LEU A 801 1.47 -3.49 -0.73
N VAL A 802 0.57 -2.52 -0.84
CA VAL A 802 -0.65 -2.67 -1.61
C VAL A 802 -0.41 -2.56 -3.12
N CYS A 803 0.61 -1.81 -3.55
CA CYS A 803 1.11 -1.87 -4.94
C CYS A 803 1.75 -3.23 -5.30
N GLY A 804 1.64 -4.24 -4.44
CA GLY A 804 2.13 -5.60 -4.66
C GLY A 804 3.66 -5.68 -4.57
N LYS A 805 4.28 -4.75 -3.85
CA LYS A 805 5.70 -4.76 -3.52
C LYS A 805 5.88 -5.21 -2.08
N GLN A 806 6.99 -5.85 -1.77
CA GLN A 806 7.42 -6.08 -0.39
C GLN A 806 8.66 -5.25 -0.10
N ILE A 807 8.94 -5.00 1.18
CA ILE A 807 10.09 -4.22 1.60
C ILE A 807 10.88 -4.98 2.65
N THR A 808 12.21 -4.87 2.61
CA THR A 808 13.07 -5.34 3.69
C THR A 808 13.78 -4.15 4.34
N VAL A 809 13.83 -4.18 5.68
CA VAL A 809 14.51 -3.19 6.51
C VAL A 809 15.77 -3.84 7.07
N GLY A 810 16.89 -3.15 6.94
CA GLY A 810 18.22 -3.65 7.30
C GLY A 810 19.31 -2.97 6.47
N VAL A 811 20.57 -3.23 6.81
CA VAL A 811 21.75 -2.73 6.09
C VAL A 811 22.23 -3.81 5.10
N ALA A 812 22.80 -3.41 3.96
CA ALA A 812 23.35 -4.37 2.99
C ALA A 812 24.42 -5.26 3.64
N GLN A 813 24.41 -6.55 3.29
CA GLN A 813 25.26 -7.59 3.90
C GLN A 813 25.01 -7.87 5.40
N GLY A 814 24.09 -7.14 6.05
CA GLY A 814 23.61 -7.41 7.41
C GLY A 814 22.30 -8.20 7.44
N PRO A 815 21.74 -8.45 8.64
CA PRO A 815 20.42 -9.07 8.76
C PRO A 815 19.33 -8.14 8.21
N GLU A 816 18.44 -8.71 7.39
CA GLU A 816 17.28 -8.02 6.84
C GLU A 816 15.98 -8.62 7.37
N VAL A 817 15.06 -7.76 7.77
CA VAL A 817 13.72 -8.15 8.21
C VAL A 817 12.71 -7.80 7.14
N VAL A 818 11.88 -8.77 6.77
CA VAL A 818 10.80 -8.59 5.79
C VAL A 818 9.62 -7.93 6.45
N VAL A 819 9.08 -6.93 5.77
CA VAL A 819 7.79 -6.36 6.08
C VAL A 819 6.82 -6.81 5.00
N ASN A 820 6.01 -7.82 5.32
CA ASN A 820 4.99 -8.42 4.44
C ASN A 820 3.55 -8.06 4.84
N LYS A 821 3.39 -7.32 5.94
CA LYS A 821 2.12 -6.76 6.40
C LYS A 821 2.32 -5.30 6.81
N PRO A 822 1.28 -4.46 6.71
CA PRO A 822 1.35 -3.11 7.24
C PRO A 822 1.70 -3.12 8.73
N LEU A 823 2.66 -2.29 9.13
CA LEU A 823 3.05 -2.12 10.52
C LEU A 823 2.41 -0.85 11.10
N ASN A 824 2.18 -0.85 12.41
CA ASN A 824 1.84 0.38 13.10
C ASN A 824 3.10 1.27 13.29
N PRO A 825 2.94 2.59 13.53
CA PRO A 825 4.10 3.50 13.68
C PRO A 825 5.14 3.03 14.70
N ASN A 826 4.70 2.50 15.84
CA ASN A 826 5.60 2.06 16.91
C ASN A 826 6.37 0.79 16.52
N GLU A 827 5.72 -0.16 15.84
CA GLU A 827 6.36 -1.36 15.30
C GLU A 827 7.43 -1.00 14.27
N LEU A 828 7.11 -0.08 13.34
CA LEU A 828 8.06 0.34 12.31
C LEU A 828 9.24 1.12 12.90
N TYR A 829 8.97 2.00 13.89
CA TYR A 829 10.02 2.68 14.64
C TYR A 829 10.97 1.69 15.32
N LYS A 830 10.41 0.74 16.09
CA LYS A 830 11.21 -0.30 16.77
C LYS A 830 12.04 -1.10 15.78
N LEU A 831 11.43 -1.51 14.66
CA LEU A 831 12.11 -2.25 13.61
C LEU A 831 13.34 -1.49 13.09
N LEU A 832 13.19 -0.22 12.71
CA LEU A 832 14.32 0.61 12.25
C LEU A 832 15.36 0.85 13.35
N ARG A 833 14.91 1.08 14.59
CA ARG A 833 15.77 1.36 15.75
C ARG A 833 16.58 0.12 16.18
N GLU A 834 16.06 -1.08 16.00
CA GLU A 834 16.72 -2.33 16.39
C GLU A 834 17.58 -2.91 15.25
N THR A 835 17.20 -2.71 13.98
CA THR A 835 17.88 -3.36 12.85
C THR A 835 18.85 -2.45 12.09
N VAL A 836 18.62 -1.13 12.04
CA VAL A 836 19.41 -0.20 11.24
C VAL A 836 20.31 0.67 12.12
N TYR A 837 19.74 1.31 13.14
CA TYR A 837 20.46 2.26 13.99
C TYR A 837 21.76 1.71 14.64
N PRO A 838 21.82 0.46 15.15
CA PRO A 838 23.05 -0.06 15.78
C PRO A 838 24.19 -0.29 14.80
N VAL A 839 23.89 -0.42 13.50
CA VAL A 839 24.89 -0.66 12.45
C VAL A 839 25.32 0.66 11.83
N ASP A 840 24.37 1.55 11.51
CA ASP A 840 24.62 2.86 10.91
C ASP A 840 23.50 3.85 11.30
N PRO A 841 23.75 4.76 12.27
CA PRO A 841 22.77 5.75 12.72
C PRO A 841 22.28 6.70 11.61
N VAL A 842 23.11 7.01 10.62
CA VAL A 842 22.72 7.91 9.51
C VAL A 842 21.73 7.20 8.58
N GLN A 843 21.89 5.88 8.38
CA GLN A 843 20.92 5.09 7.61
C GLN A 843 19.55 4.99 8.29
N PHE A 844 19.45 5.11 9.61
CA PHE A 844 18.14 5.20 10.28
C PHE A 844 17.31 6.38 9.76
N SER A 845 17.96 7.52 9.50
CA SER A 845 17.34 8.71 8.90
C SER A 845 17.09 8.52 7.39
N LEU A 846 18.07 8.02 6.63
CA LEU A 846 17.92 7.82 5.18
C LEU A 846 16.89 6.77 4.79
N GLN A 847 16.77 5.67 5.53
CA GLN A 847 15.76 4.65 5.22
C GLN A 847 14.33 5.16 5.46
N GLN A 848 14.13 6.07 6.42
CA GLN A 848 12.85 6.78 6.56
C GLN A 848 12.58 7.65 5.33
N GLU A 849 13.56 8.44 4.87
CA GLU A 849 13.44 9.21 3.62
C GLU A 849 13.09 8.31 2.42
N LEU A 850 13.78 7.16 2.26
CA LEU A 850 13.53 6.23 1.17
C LEU A 850 12.12 5.65 1.18
N ILE A 851 11.55 5.31 2.35
CA ILE A 851 10.17 4.81 2.42
C ILE A 851 9.19 5.87 1.89
N LEU A 852 9.42 7.15 2.20
CA LEU A 852 8.60 8.26 1.68
C LEU A 852 8.78 8.41 0.16
N TRP A 853 10.03 8.40 -0.34
CA TRP A 853 10.33 8.61 -1.76
C TRP A 853 9.88 7.44 -2.64
N VAL A 854 10.06 6.20 -2.18
CA VAL A 854 9.57 5.00 -2.87
C VAL A 854 8.05 5.04 -2.97
N SER A 855 7.35 5.39 -1.89
CA SER A 855 5.89 5.53 -1.90
C SER A 855 5.42 6.63 -2.86
N SER A 856 6.08 7.80 -2.83
CA SER A 856 5.82 8.92 -3.74
C SER A 856 6.02 8.53 -5.21
N LEU A 857 7.11 7.83 -5.53
CA LEU A 857 7.40 7.37 -6.89
C LEU A 857 6.44 6.28 -7.35
N LEU A 858 6.11 5.29 -6.53
CA LEU A 858 5.10 4.25 -6.87
C LEU A 858 3.73 4.85 -7.20
N THR A 859 3.38 5.95 -6.54
CA THR A 859 2.11 6.66 -6.77
C THR A 859 2.15 7.49 -8.06
N SER A 860 3.31 8.05 -8.39
CA SER A 860 3.47 8.95 -9.55
C SER A 860 3.77 8.19 -10.85
N ASP A 861 4.61 7.17 -10.77
CA ASP A 861 5.08 6.35 -11.89
C ASP A 861 5.43 4.94 -11.39
N MET A 862 4.45 4.04 -11.46
CA MET A 862 4.60 2.65 -11.03
C MET A 862 5.58 1.87 -11.92
N ASP A 863 5.77 2.29 -13.18
CA ASP A 863 6.58 1.58 -14.16
C ASP A 863 8.07 1.59 -13.81
N LEU A 864 8.53 2.59 -13.04
CA LEU A 864 9.88 2.65 -12.46
C LEU A 864 10.26 1.39 -11.67
N PHE A 865 9.26 0.71 -11.09
CA PHE A 865 9.44 -0.49 -10.28
C PHE A 865 9.09 -1.78 -11.05
N ASN A 866 8.97 -1.72 -12.38
CA ASN A 866 8.77 -2.93 -13.18
C ASN A 866 9.96 -3.89 -13.00
N GLY A 867 9.62 -5.16 -12.77
CA GLY A 867 10.60 -6.20 -12.45
C GLY A 867 11.12 -6.19 -11.01
N ILE A 868 10.77 -5.20 -10.17
CA ILE A 868 11.17 -5.17 -8.76
C ILE A 868 9.97 -5.60 -7.92
N LYS A 869 10.03 -6.78 -7.27
CA LYS A 869 9.00 -7.22 -6.31
C LYS A 869 9.36 -6.91 -4.87
N PHE A 870 10.63 -7.07 -4.51
CA PHE A 870 11.16 -6.76 -3.19
C PHE A 870 12.05 -5.52 -3.26
N ILE A 871 11.70 -4.51 -2.48
CA ILE A 871 12.48 -3.29 -2.31
C ILE A 871 13.33 -3.50 -1.06
N ARG A 872 14.58 -3.91 -1.24
CA ARG A 872 15.50 -4.13 -0.13
C ARG A 872 16.20 -2.82 0.21
N LEU A 873 15.82 -2.15 1.30
CA LEU A 873 16.25 -0.78 1.57
C LEU A 873 17.78 -0.63 1.65
N GLY A 874 18.47 -1.56 2.32
CA GLY A 874 19.93 -1.59 2.36
C GLY A 874 20.57 -1.71 0.97
N TRP A 875 20.10 -2.64 0.13
CA TRP A 875 20.64 -2.81 -1.23
C TRP A 875 20.21 -1.70 -2.19
N LEU A 876 19.07 -1.05 -1.96
CA LEU A 876 18.67 0.14 -2.70
C LEU A 876 19.63 1.30 -2.45
N LEU A 877 20.08 1.48 -1.20
CA LEU A 877 21.15 2.43 -0.88
C LEU A 877 22.46 2.06 -1.59
N GLU A 878 22.84 0.78 -1.64
CA GLU A 878 24.01 0.33 -2.41
C GLU A 878 23.87 0.61 -3.92
N ALA A 879 22.69 0.41 -4.50
CA ALA A 879 22.42 0.78 -5.89
C ALA A 879 22.62 2.30 -6.13
N MET A 880 22.20 3.13 -5.18
CA MET A 880 22.37 4.59 -5.25
C MET A 880 23.83 5.00 -5.10
N LYS A 881 24.61 4.34 -4.23
CA LYS A 881 26.06 4.53 -4.11
C LYS A 881 26.78 4.18 -5.41
N LEU A 882 26.47 3.02 -6.00
CA LEU A 882 27.01 2.58 -7.29
C LEU A 882 26.72 3.58 -8.43
N GLN A 883 25.50 4.13 -8.47
CA GLN A 883 25.13 5.15 -9.45
C GLN A 883 25.96 6.44 -9.29
N LEU A 884 26.17 6.91 -8.06
CA LEU A 884 26.99 8.09 -7.79
C LEU A 884 28.46 7.89 -8.19
N GLU A 885 29.01 6.71 -7.89
CA GLU A 885 30.37 6.34 -8.28
C GLU A 885 30.54 6.37 -9.80
N ARG A 886 29.56 5.83 -10.53
CA ARG A 886 29.58 5.87 -12.01
C ARG A 886 29.54 7.30 -12.56
N GLU A 887 28.65 8.14 -12.04
CA GLU A 887 28.52 9.54 -12.45
C GLU A 887 29.77 10.38 -12.11
N THR A 888 30.55 9.94 -11.12
CA THR A 888 31.82 10.57 -10.74
C THR A 888 32.91 10.18 -11.73
N LEU A 889 33.00 8.89 -12.09
CA LEU A 889 33.95 8.38 -13.09
C LEU A 889 33.76 9.00 -14.48
N ASP A 890 32.52 9.14 -14.94
CA ASP A 890 32.22 9.73 -16.25
C ASP A 890 32.64 11.21 -16.31
N ARG A 891 32.46 11.97 -15.22
CA ARG A 891 32.88 13.39 -15.14
C ARG A 891 34.39 13.61 -15.25
N PHE A 892 35.21 12.68 -14.72
CA PHE A 892 36.67 12.76 -14.86
C PHE A 892 37.15 12.51 -16.29
N GLN A 893 36.37 11.78 -17.11
CA GLN A 893 36.71 11.50 -18.51
C GLN A 893 36.47 12.74 -19.39
N ASP A 894 35.36 13.46 -19.20
CA ASP A 894 35.05 14.67 -19.98
C ASP A 894 36.10 15.80 -19.77
N THR A 895 36.73 15.87 -18.59
CA THR A 895 37.79 16.85 -18.29
C THR A 895 39.18 16.50 -18.80
N SER A 896 39.42 15.27 -19.26
CA SER A 896 40.74 14.82 -19.76
C SER A 896 40.83 14.75 -21.29
N GLY A 897 39.76 15.13 -22.00
CA GLY A 897 39.69 15.15 -23.46
C GLY A 897 40.25 16.41 -24.12
N ASP A 898 40.47 17.50 -23.39
CA ASP A 898 41.02 18.74 -23.94
C ASP A 898 42.01 19.38 -22.96
N THR A 899 43.13 19.85 -23.51
CA THR A 899 44.30 20.54 -22.89
C THR A 899 45.40 19.71 -22.24
N THR A 900 46.62 19.94 -22.76
CA THR A 900 47.93 19.54 -22.26
C THR A 900 48.11 19.77 -20.76
N PRO A 901 48.71 18.82 -20.00
CA PRO A 901 48.86 18.95 -18.56
C PRO A 901 50.06 19.83 -18.21
N THR A 902 49.81 21.09 -17.84
CA THR A 902 50.75 21.92 -17.08
C THR A 902 50.06 22.43 -15.82
N ALA A 903 49.94 21.56 -14.82
CA ALA A 903 49.84 21.94 -13.42
C ALA A 903 50.36 20.78 -12.57
N SER A 904 51.52 21.00 -11.94
CA SER A 904 52.15 20.11 -10.98
C SER A 904 51.26 19.94 -9.74
N LEU A 905 50.68 18.74 -9.58
CA LEU A 905 50.11 18.29 -8.31
C LEU A 905 51.25 18.06 -7.31
N SER A 906 51.13 18.65 -6.12
CA SER A 906 52.06 18.46 -5.00
C SER A 906 51.99 17.02 -4.45
N ASP A 907 53.14 16.49 -4.04
CA ASP A 907 53.37 15.11 -3.57
C ASP A 907 52.59 14.69 -2.30
N SER A 908 51.75 15.54 -1.71
CA SER A 908 50.94 15.21 -0.52
C SER A 908 49.65 14.43 -0.81
N ASP A 909 49.20 14.36 -2.07
CA ASP A 909 47.92 13.71 -2.44
C ASP A 909 48.06 12.22 -2.82
N ARG A 910 49.26 11.63 -2.76
CA ARG A 910 49.50 10.22 -3.13
C ARG A 910 49.27 9.21 -1.99
N GLY A 911 48.94 9.67 -0.78
CA GLY A 911 48.84 8.82 0.42
C GLY A 911 47.46 8.21 0.71
N LEU A 912 46.41 8.59 -0.01
CA LEU A 912 45.04 8.11 0.25
C LEU A 912 44.59 7.16 -0.86
N ASN A 913 45.06 5.91 -0.83
CA ASN A 913 44.41 4.80 -1.53
C ASN A 913 43.05 4.52 -0.86
N LEU A 914 42.08 5.42 -1.07
CA LEU A 914 40.72 5.25 -0.57
C LEU A 914 40.01 4.20 -1.44
N ASN A 915 39.45 3.18 -0.81
CA ASN A 915 38.44 2.32 -1.43
C ASN A 915 37.34 3.20 -2.03
N GLN A 916 37.20 3.20 -3.36
CA GLN A 916 36.25 4.05 -4.10
C GLN A 916 34.79 3.86 -3.62
N ARG A 917 34.45 2.66 -3.11
CA ARG A 917 33.17 2.35 -2.44
C ARG A 917 32.87 3.20 -1.19
N SER A 918 33.91 3.64 -0.48
CA SER A 918 33.75 4.50 0.70
C SER A 918 33.31 5.91 0.30
N LEU A 919 33.83 6.43 -0.83
CA LEU A 919 33.54 7.79 -1.29
C LEU A 919 32.07 7.96 -1.71
N GLY A 920 31.50 6.97 -2.42
CA GLY A 920 30.09 6.96 -2.81
C GLY A 920 29.12 6.99 -1.62
N ALA A 921 29.45 6.26 -0.55
CA ALA A 921 28.69 6.27 0.70
C ALA A 921 28.73 7.65 1.38
N CYS A 922 29.91 8.25 1.49
CA CYS A 922 30.06 9.57 2.11
C CYS A 922 29.30 10.65 1.33
N HIS A 923 29.29 10.58 -0.01
CA HIS A 923 28.53 11.52 -0.83
C HIS A 923 27.02 11.41 -0.59
N LEU A 924 26.48 10.18 -0.58
CA LEU A 924 25.05 9.95 -0.36
C LEU A 924 24.55 10.57 0.95
N TYR A 925 25.34 10.47 2.03
CA TYR A 925 24.95 10.93 3.36
C TYR A 925 24.91 12.47 3.48
N SER A 926 25.63 13.16 2.61
CA SER A 926 25.70 14.62 2.54
C SER A 926 24.73 15.22 1.53
N LEU A 927 24.03 14.41 0.72
CA LEU A 927 23.08 14.92 -0.28
C LEU A 927 21.84 15.54 0.40
N PRO A 928 21.36 16.70 -0.09
CA PRO A 928 20.04 17.20 0.28
C PRO A 928 18.94 16.17 -0.01
N PRO A 929 17.88 16.10 0.81
CA PRO A 929 16.78 15.15 0.59
C PRO A 929 16.15 15.22 -0.82
N CYS A 930 16.04 16.41 -1.43
CA CYS A 930 15.57 16.49 -2.82
C CYS A 930 16.52 15.80 -3.81
N MET A 931 17.83 15.87 -3.58
CA MET A 931 18.83 15.20 -4.41
C MET A 931 18.87 13.68 -4.15
N VAL A 932 18.54 13.23 -2.94
CA VAL A 932 18.35 11.80 -2.63
C VAL A 932 17.17 11.25 -3.44
N LYS A 933 16.05 11.98 -3.50
CA LYS A 933 14.89 11.63 -4.35
C LYS A 933 15.25 11.63 -5.84
N ASP A 934 15.92 12.66 -6.32
CA ASP A 934 16.36 12.76 -7.73
C ASP A 934 17.37 11.64 -8.08
N LEU A 935 18.26 11.27 -7.16
CA LEU A 935 19.17 10.13 -7.31
C LEU A 935 18.41 8.82 -7.38
N LEU A 936 17.47 8.57 -6.46
CA LEU A 936 16.63 7.36 -6.48
C LEU A 936 15.89 7.20 -7.82
N PHE A 937 15.28 8.28 -8.32
CA PHE A 937 14.61 8.28 -9.61
C PHE A 937 15.58 7.90 -10.75
N ARG A 938 16.76 8.50 -10.79
CA ARG A 938 17.79 8.20 -11.80
C ARG A 938 18.33 6.77 -11.69
N THR A 939 18.57 6.27 -10.47
CA THR A 939 18.99 4.88 -10.20
C THR A 939 17.95 3.88 -10.70
N LEU A 940 16.66 4.11 -10.43
CA LEU A 940 15.58 3.24 -10.93
C LEU A 940 15.44 3.29 -12.45
N ARG A 941 15.64 4.45 -13.07
CA ARG A 941 15.58 4.63 -14.53
C ARG A 941 16.78 4.03 -15.24
N ALA A 942 17.98 4.14 -14.68
CA ALA A 942 19.19 3.48 -15.19
C ALA A 942 19.01 1.95 -15.25
N GLY A 943 18.28 1.36 -14.30
CA GLY A 943 17.91 -0.05 -14.35
C GLY A 943 16.96 -0.43 -15.50
N GLN A 944 16.26 0.51 -16.14
CA GLN A 944 15.28 0.21 -17.21
C GLN A 944 15.94 0.17 -18.60
N SER A 945 17.12 0.76 -18.76
CA SER A 945 17.87 0.81 -20.03
C SER A 945 18.46 -0.56 -20.39
N CYS A 946 17.63 -1.48 -20.88
CA CYS A 946 18.04 -2.64 -21.66
C CYS A 946 17.75 -2.36 -23.15
N PRO A 947 18.68 -2.65 -24.09
CA PRO A 947 18.48 -2.38 -25.51
C PRO A 947 17.43 -3.35 -26.07
N GLN A 948 16.16 -2.93 -26.08
CA GLN A 948 15.17 -3.52 -26.95
C GLN A 948 15.47 -3.04 -28.38
N SER A 949 15.78 -3.99 -29.27
CA SER A 949 15.76 -3.92 -30.75
C SER A 949 16.15 -2.59 -31.41
N PRO A 950 17.18 -2.53 -32.28
CA PRO A 950 17.45 -1.31 -33.05
C PRO A 950 16.27 -1.07 -34.02
N SER A 951 15.43 -0.08 -33.69
CA SER A 951 14.56 0.54 -34.68
C SER A 951 15.43 1.32 -35.65
N LEU A 952 15.45 0.87 -36.90
CA LEU A 952 16.00 1.63 -38.02
C LEU A 952 15.22 2.94 -38.18
N THR A 953 15.73 4.02 -37.62
CA THR A 953 15.60 5.38 -38.20
C THR A 953 16.70 6.24 -37.61
N ASP A 954 17.74 6.45 -38.40
CA ASP A 954 18.71 7.51 -38.21
C ASP A 954 18.15 8.75 -38.93
N SER A 955 17.95 9.85 -38.21
CA SER A 955 18.14 11.21 -38.73
C SER A 955 17.99 12.24 -37.61
N SER A 956 19.01 13.09 -37.56
CA SER A 956 19.12 14.35 -36.86
C SER A 956 17.92 15.28 -37.07
N ILE A 957 17.60 16.11 -36.06
CA ILE A 957 17.37 17.57 -36.13
C ILE A 957 16.90 18.10 -34.75
N THR A 958 17.25 19.35 -34.53
CA THR A 958 17.27 20.25 -33.37
C THR A 958 15.91 20.63 -32.73
N THR A 959 16.03 21.09 -31.47
CA THR A 959 15.15 21.98 -30.66
C THR A 959 13.99 22.70 -31.36
N ASP A 960 12.74 22.57 -30.83
CA ASP A 960 11.99 23.63 -30.11
C ASP A 960 10.48 23.31 -29.89
N SER A 961 9.96 23.78 -28.74
CA SER A 961 8.61 24.26 -28.37
C SER A 961 7.26 23.56 -28.76
N ALA A 962 6.41 23.45 -27.71
CA ALA A 962 4.97 23.78 -27.61
C ALA A 962 3.82 22.83 -28.06
N MET A 963 2.93 22.60 -27.07
CA MET A 963 1.44 22.52 -27.07
C MET A 963 0.62 21.36 -27.70
N GLU A 964 -0.11 20.70 -26.78
CA GLU A 964 -1.55 20.32 -26.81
C GLU A 964 -2.06 18.99 -27.43
N PRO A 965 -3.21 18.43 -26.93
CA PRO A 965 -3.41 17.00 -26.71
C PRO A 965 -4.59 16.35 -27.49
N SER A 966 -4.88 15.07 -27.19
CA SER A 966 -6.02 14.20 -27.60
C SER A 966 -5.67 13.18 -28.72
N VAL A 967 -6.15 11.94 -28.83
CA VAL A 967 -7.43 11.27 -28.48
C VAL A 967 -7.20 9.75 -28.32
N LEU A 968 -8.02 9.07 -27.50
CA LEU A 968 -8.18 7.61 -27.39
C LEU A 968 -9.03 7.02 -28.54
N SER A 969 -8.62 5.89 -29.15
CA SER A 969 -9.54 4.89 -29.75
C SER A 969 -8.85 3.52 -29.82
N LEU A 970 -9.25 2.54 -29.01
CA LEU A 970 -10.19 1.44 -29.31
C LEU A 970 -9.75 0.44 -30.41
N ALA A 971 -9.34 -0.75 -29.92
CA ALA A 971 -9.76 -2.10 -30.31
C ALA A 971 -9.65 -2.59 -31.77
N LEU A 972 -9.00 -3.76 -31.99
CA LEU A 972 -9.63 -5.04 -32.38
C LEU A 972 -8.64 -6.06 -32.98
N ASP A 973 -8.99 -7.33 -32.77
CA ASP A 973 -8.42 -8.57 -33.31
C ASP A 973 -7.94 -8.53 -34.76
N SER A 974 -6.88 -9.29 -35.07
CA SER A 974 -6.89 -10.18 -36.25
C SER A 974 -5.73 -11.19 -36.27
N ARG A 975 -6.12 -12.47 -36.41
CA ARG A 975 -5.29 -13.56 -36.93
C ARG A 975 -4.84 -13.24 -38.37
N ALA A 976 -3.56 -13.39 -38.70
CA ALA A 976 -3.15 -13.65 -40.08
C ALA A 976 -1.82 -14.40 -40.20
N LYS A 977 -1.83 -15.36 -41.13
CA LYS A 977 -0.77 -16.29 -41.55
C LYS A 977 0.41 -15.54 -42.18
N ILE A 978 1.65 -15.96 -41.91
CA ILE A 978 2.84 -15.52 -42.66
C ILE A 978 3.40 -16.67 -43.49
N ARG A 979 3.40 -16.45 -44.81
CA ARG A 979 3.96 -17.29 -45.87
C ARG A 979 5.49 -17.26 -45.83
N ARG A 980 6.09 -18.42 -46.11
CA ARG A 980 7.52 -18.63 -46.36
C ARG A 980 7.95 -17.93 -47.66
N HIS A 981 9.06 -17.18 -47.64
CA HIS A 981 9.89 -16.96 -48.82
C HIS A 981 11.37 -17.15 -48.48
N ARG A 982 11.98 -18.13 -49.16
CA ARG A 982 13.43 -18.39 -49.22
C ARG A 982 14.09 -17.36 -50.14
N LEU A 983 15.21 -16.77 -49.74
CA LEU A 983 16.20 -16.20 -50.66
C LEU A 983 17.65 -16.54 -50.22
N ARG A 984 18.14 -17.61 -50.84
CA ARG A 984 19.48 -17.91 -51.39
C ARG A 984 20.69 -17.04 -50.95
N ARG A 985 21.67 -17.73 -50.34
CA ARG A 985 23.08 -17.32 -50.17
C ARG A 985 23.84 -17.26 -51.52
N ARG A 986 24.80 -16.34 -51.62
CA ARG A 986 26.03 -16.48 -52.44
C ARG A 986 27.26 -16.09 -51.59
N PRO A 987 28.41 -16.77 -51.76
CA PRO A 987 29.59 -16.60 -50.91
C PRO A 987 30.65 -15.72 -51.60
N GLU A 988 31.44 -14.99 -50.81
CA GLU A 988 32.74 -14.47 -51.27
C GLU A 988 33.85 -14.86 -50.29
N PHE A 989 34.94 -15.32 -50.90
CA PHE A 989 36.16 -15.86 -50.34
C PHE A 989 37.16 -14.74 -50.02
N SER A 990 37.95 -14.90 -48.95
CA SER A 990 39.32 -14.38 -48.92
C SER A 990 40.19 -15.16 -47.91
N SER A 991 41.34 -15.63 -48.41
CA SER A 991 42.37 -16.48 -47.80
C SER A 991 43.31 -15.73 -46.80
N PRO A 992 44.22 -16.44 -46.10
CA PRO A 992 44.85 -15.98 -44.85
C PRO A 992 46.26 -15.38 -45.03
N GLY A 993 46.71 -14.58 -44.05
CA GLY A 993 48.08 -14.11 -43.88
C GLY A 993 48.48 -14.00 -42.39
N PRO A 994 49.77 -14.16 -42.04
CA PRO A 994 50.20 -14.71 -40.76
C PRO A 994 50.56 -13.68 -39.67
N ARG A 995 50.62 -14.19 -38.44
CA ARG A 995 51.01 -13.54 -37.19
C ARG A 995 52.46 -13.01 -37.24
N ASP A 996 52.69 -11.83 -36.66
CA ASP A 996 53.77 -11.57 -35.69
C ASP A 996 53.74 -10.12 -35.15
N SER A 997 53.65 -9.98 -33.83
CA SER A 997 54.52 -9.14 -32.99
C SER A 997 53.96 -9.01 -31.56
N THR A 998 54.86 -9.19 -30.61
CA THR A 998 54.71 -9.23 -29.16
C THR A 998 54.32 -7.87 -28.54
N PRO A 999 53.53 -7.83 -27.45
CA PRO A 999 53.32 -6.61 -26.68
C PRO A 999 54.42 -6.43 -25.63
N THR A 1000 54.95 -5.22 -25.54
CA THR A 1000 55.84 -4.76 -24.46
C THR A 1000 54.99 -4.24 -23.30
N ASP A 1001 55.33 -4.68 -22.09
CA ASP A 1001 54.70 -4.31 -20.82
C ASP A 1001 54.79 -2.80 -20.51
N GLY A 1002 53.68 -2.26 -20.01
CA GLY A 1002 53.59 -0.99 -19.29
C GLY A 1002 52.59 -1.11 -18.13
N PRO A 1003 52.74 -0.38 -17.00
CA PRO A 1003 52.08 -0.73 -15.75
C PRO A 1003 50.59 -0.37 -15.72
N GLN A 1004 49.84 -1.28 -15.11
CA GLN A 1004 48.40 -1.35 -14.86
C GLN A 1004 47.76 -0.03 -14.39
N GLY A 1005 46.83 0.50 -15.19
CA GLY A 1005 45.77 1.40 -14.73
C GLY A 1005 44.58 0.60 -14.17
N ALA A 1006 43.90 1.13 -13.16
CA ALA A 1006 42.77 0.50 -12.48
C ALA A 1006 41.72 -0.10 -13.45
N PRO A 1007 41.13 -1.27 -13.15
CA PRO A 1007 40.20 -1.95 -14.05
C PRO A 1007 38.92 -1.11 -14.25
N ARG A 1008 38.65 -0.75 -15.51
CA ARG A 1008 37.40 -0.09 -15.92
C ARG A 1008 36.21 -1.03 -15.66
N VAL A 1009 35.18 -0.56 -14.95
CA VAL A 1009 33.90 -1.28 -14.84
C VAL A 1009 33.21 -1.26 -16.21
N SER A 1010 33.08 -2.43 -16.85
CA SER A 1010 32.32 -2.56 -18.09
C SER A 1010 30.86 -2.15 -17.88
N ASN A 1011 30.21 -1.56 -18.90
CA ASN A 1011 28.79 -1.20 -18.80
C ASN A 1011 27.90 -2.40 -18.45
N ALA A 1012 28.29 -3.61 -18.87
CA ALA A 1012 27.59 -4.85 -18.53
C ALA A 1012 27.74 -5.22 -17.04
N LEU A 1013 28.93 -5.09 -16.45
CA LEU A 1013 29.14 -5.35 -15.02
C LEU A 1013 28.35 -4.36 -14.16
N PHE A 1014 28.40 -3.07 -14.52
CA PHE A 1014 27.62 -2.04 -13.83
C PHE A 1014 26.12 -2.34 -13.86
N GLN A 1015 25.57 -2.67 -15.04
CA GLN A 1015 24.14 -2.98 -15.17
C GLN A 1015 23.75 -4.21 -14.33
N ARG A 1016 24.58 -5.27 -14.32
CA ARG A 1016 24.34 -6.46 -13.49
C ARG A 1016 24.38 -6.14 -12.00
N GLN A 1017 25.34 -5.33 -11.55
CA GLN A 1017 25.42 -4.92 -10.15
C GLN A 1017 24.20 -4.07 -9.76
N LEU A 1018 23.81 -3.13 -10.62
CA LEU A 1018 22.64 -2.28 -10.41
C LEU A 1018 21.35 -3.11 -10.31
N ASP A 1019 21.07 -3.97 -11.29
CA ASP A 1019 19.87 -4.80 -11.30
C ASP A 1019 19.86 -5.81 -10.14
N GLY A 1020 21.03 -6.33 -9.76
CA GLY A 1020 21.20 -7.20 -8.60
C GLY A 1020 20.87 -6.52 -7.29
N CYS A 1021 21.38 -5.31 -7.06
CA CYS A 1021 21.07 -4.49 -5.89
C CYS A 1021 19.58 -4.12 -5.84
N LEU A 1022 19.00 -3.76 -6.99
CA LEU A 1022 17.58 -3.43 -7.10
C LEU A 1022 16.66 -4.66 -6.97
N GLY A 1023 17.21 -5.88 -7.01
CA GLY A 1023 16.43 -7.11 -7.05
C GLY A 1023 15.53 -7.19 -8.29
N ARG A 1024 15.96 -6.57 -9.40
CA ARG A 1024 15.18 -6.46 -10.63
C ARG A 1024 15.24 -7.76 -11.42
N VAL A 1025 14.08 -8.27 -11.80
CA VAL A 1025 13.93 -9.49 -12.61
C VAL A 1025 13.01 -9.25 -13.81
N PRO A 1026 13.15 -10.00 -14.91
CA PRO A 1026 12.18 -9.95 -16.01
C PRO A 1026 10.74 -10.25 -15.55
N PRO A 1027 9.70 -9.69 -16.20
CA PRO A 1027 8.29 -9.87 -15.78
C PRO A 1027 7.84 -11.34 -15.69
N THR A 1028 8.43 -12.22 -16.50
CA THR A 1028 8.14 -13.65 -16.56
C THR A 1028 9.09 -14.49 -15.69
N PHE A 1029 9.94 -13.87 -14.86
CA PHE A 1029 10.94 -14.61 -14.07
C PHE A 1029 10.32 -15.62 -13.10
N TYR A 1030 9.31 -15.23 -12.32
CA TYR A 1030 8.66 -16.17 -11.39
C TYR A 1030 7.91 -17.27 -12.16
N GLU A 1031 7.28 -16.94 -13.28
CA GLU A 1031 6.69 -17.93 -14.19
C GLU A 1031 7.76 -18.88 -14.73
N ALA A 1032 8.95 -18.37 -15.07
CA ALA A 1032 10.08 -19.17 -15.52
C ALA A 1032 10.57 -20.13 -14.42
N VAL A 1033 10.70 -19.68 -13.18
CA VAL A 1033 11.03 -20.55 -12.03
C VAL A 1033 9.96 -21.63 -11.85
N TYR A 1034 8.68 -21.24 -11.92
CA TYR A 1034 7.55 -22.16 -11.80
C TYR A 1034 7.56 -23.23 -12.92
N ASN A 1035 7.80 -22.82 -14.17
CA ASN A 1035 7.89 -23.72 -15.33
C ASN A 1035 9.10 -24.66 -15.24
N ILE A 1036 10.25 -24.19 -14.74
CA ILE A 1036 11.40 -25.06 -14.47
C ILE A 1036 11.04 -26.07 -13.38
N LEU A 1037 10.36 -25.62 -12.31
CA LEU A 1037 9.93 -26.48 -11.23
C LEU A 1037 8.95 -27.57 -11.71
N GLU A 1038 8.03 -27.27 -12.62
CA GLU A 1038 7.15 -28.26 -13.29
C GLU A 1038 7.95 -29.36 -14.01
N ARG A 1039 9.13 -29.02 -14.52
CA ARG A 1039 10.03 -29.93 -15.27
C ARG A 1039 11.15 -30.54 -14.45
N SER A 1040 11.12 -30.34 -13.13
CA SER A 1040 12.17 -30.77 -12.20
C SER A 1040 11.55 -31.61 -11.07
N PRO A 1041 11.38 -32.93 -11.25
CA PRO A 1041 10.74 -33.81 -10.26
C PRO A 1041 11.39 -33.76 -8.87
N HIS A 1042 12.71 -33.54 -8.84
CA HIS A 1042 13.51 -33.46 -7.61
C HIS A 1042 13.70 -32.03 -7.08
N GLY A 1043 12.98 -31.04 -7.64
CA GLY A 1043 13.03 -29.64 -7.22
C GLY A 1043 14.21 -28.84 -7.80
N VAL A 1044 14.28 -27.57 -7.40
CA VAL A 1044 15.31 -26.60 -7.83
C VAL A 1044 16.10 -26.15 -6.60
N LEU A 1045 17.42 -26.26 -6.65
CA LEU A 1045 18.33 -25.77 -5.61
C LEU A 1045 18.70 -24.31 -5.87
N ILE A 1046 18.50 -23.47 -4.86
CA ILE A 1046 18.88 -22.06 -4.82
C ILE A 1046 19.64 -21.86 -3.51
N CYS A 1047 20.90 -21.42 -3.55
CA CYS A 1047 21.72 -21.21 -2.34
C CYS A 1047 21.79 -22.43 -1.39
N ASN A 1048 21.89 -23.66 -1.92
CA ASN A 1048 21.84 -24.93 -1.16
C ASN A 1048 20.50 -25.20 -0.44
N GLN A 1049 19.47 -24.40 -0.70
CA GLN A 1049 18.11 -24.61 -0.20
C GLN A 1049 17.22 -25.12 -1.34
N LEU A 1050 16.43 -26.15 -1.05
CA LEU A 1050 15.64 -26.85 -2.06
C LEU A 1050 14.24 -26.25 -2.18
N LEU A 1051 13.94 -25.65 -3.32
CA LEU A 1051 12.57 -25.41 -3.75
C LEU A 1051 11.97 -26.74 -4.25
N SER A 1052 11.26 -27.42 -3.36
CA SER A 1052 10.60 -28.69 -3.68
C SER A 1052 9.52 -28.51 -4.75
N GLN A 1053 9.39 -29.46 -5.68
CA GLN A 1053 8.32 -29.42 -6.70
C GLN A 1053 6.94 -29.55 -6.06
N LYS A 1054 6.81 -30.50 -5.12
CA LYS A 1054 5.65 -30.68 -4.26
C LYS A 1054 6.10 -30.41 -2.82
N PRO A 1055 5.36 -29.60 -2.04
CA PRO A 1055 3.97 -29.16 -2.26
C PRO A 1055 3.81 -27.85 -3.05
N THR A 1056 4.89 -27.21 -3.52
CA THR A 1056 4.86 -25.86 -4.11
C THR A 1056 3.85 -25.72 -5.26
N LEU A 1057 3.94 -26.57 -6.29
CA LEU A 1057 3.04 -26.52 -7.45
C LEU A 1057 1.59 -26.92 -7.10
N THR A 1058 1.41 -27.67 -6.00
CA THR A 1058 0.10 -28.08 -5.54
C THR A 1058 -0.59 -26.98 -4.74
N ASP A 1059 0.15 -26.21 -3.95
CA ASP A 1059 -0.43 -25.15 -3.10
C ASP A 1059 -0.59 -23.81 -3.79
N MET A 1060 0.35 -23.48 -4.66
CA MET A 1060 0.52 -22.13 -5.18
C MET A 1060 0.44 -22.12 -6.70
N THR A 1061 0.14 -20.96 -7.27
CA THR A 1061 0.28 -20.68 -8.69
C THR A 1061 1.47 -19.75 -8.94
N ALA A 1062 1.98 -19.71 -10.17
CA ALA A 1062 3.07 -18.82 -10.57
C ALA A 1062 2.79 -17.32 -10.29
N TYR A 1063 1.53 -16.94 -10.07
CA TYR A 1063 1.09 -15.56 -9.85
C TYR A 1063 0.75 -15.26 -8.38
N ASP A 1064 0.79 -16.25 -7.50
CA ASP A 1064 0.50 -16.06 -6.08
C ASP A 1064 1.67 -15.31 -5.42
N LEU A 1065 1.38 -14.30 -4.59
CA LEU A 1065 2.43 -13.57 -3.87
C LEU A 1065 3.26 -14.49 -2.99
N ASN A 1066 2.63 -15.50 -2.36
CA ASN A 1066 3.32 -16.46 -1.52
C ASN A 1066 4.39 -17.26 -2.30
N PHE A 1067 4.14 -17.57 -3.58
CA PHE A 1067 5.15 -18.25 -4.40
C PHE A 1067 6.31 -17.31 -4.73
N ILE A 1068 6.01 -16.06 -5.07
CA ILE A 1068 7.01 -15.01 -5.31
C ILE A 1068 7.86 -14.81 -4.05
N ASP A 1069 7.25 -14.79 -2.88
CA ASP A 1069 7.92 -14.61 -1.60
C ASP A 1069 8.87 -15.76 -1.26
N GLU A 1070 8.46 -17.01 -1.51
CA GLU A 1070 9.30 -18.21 -1.34
C GLU A 1070 10.53 -18.16 -2.25
N VAL A 1071 10.34 -17.87 -3.54
CA VAL A 1071 11.45 -17.74 -4.49
C VAL A 1071 12.39 -16.62 -4.07
N GLU A 1072 11.86 -15.48 -3.64
CA GLU A 1072 12.67 -14.34 -3.22
C GLU A 1072 13.40 -14.60 -1.91
N TRP A 1073 12.78 -15.29 -0.95
CA TRP A 1073 13.43 -15.72 0.28
C TRP A 1073 14.66 -16.57 -0.02
N LEU A 1074 14.57 -17.50 -0.98
CA LEU A 1074 15.70 -18.32 -1.43
C LEU A 1074 16.81 -17.51 -2.12
N LEU A 1075 16.48 -16.38 -2.76
CA LEU A 1075 17.45 -15.50 -3.43
C LEU A 1075 18.09 -14.45 -2.51
N ARG A 1076 17.59 -14.25 -1.29
CA ARG A 1076 18.13 -13.23 -0.36
C ARG A 1076 19.54 -13.49 0.17
N PRO A 1077 19.96 -14.74 0.45
CA PRO A 1077 21.32 -15.03 0.90
C PRO A 1077 22.39 -14.65 -0.14
N ILE A 1078 21.99 -14.33 -1.38
CA ILE A 1078 22.89 -13.85 -2.42
C ILE A 1078 23.38 -12.45 -2.06
N GLY A 1079 24.61 -12.37 -1.53
CA GLY A 1079 25.28 -11.12 -1.16
C GLY A 1079 26.06 -10.45 -2.29
N ASP A 1080 26.22 -11.09 -3.46
CA ASP A 1080 26.83 -10.47 -4.63
C ASP A 1080 25.77 -10.05 -5.65
N PRO A 1081 25.58 -8.73 -5.88
CA PRO A 1081 24.64 -8.20 -6.86
C PRO A 1081 24.88 -8.71 -8.29
N ALA A 1082 26.14 -8.79 -8.74
CA ALA A 1082 26.44 -9.23 -10.11
C ALA A 1082 26.06 -10.71 -10.30
N TYR A 1083 26.31 -11.54 -9.28
CA TYR A 1083 25.95 -12.95 -9.30
C TYR A 1083 24.42 -13.11 -9.31
N ARG A 1084 23.70 -12.34 -8.49
CA ARG A 1084 22.23 -12.38 -8.46
C ARG A 1084 21.65 -12.16 -9.86
N SER A 1085 22.19 -11.22 -10.62
CA SER A 1085 21.78 -10.97 -12.01
C SER A 1085 22.13 -12.14 -12.95
N LEU A 1086 23.32 -12.74 -12.82
CA LEU A 1086 23.70 -13.94 -13.58
C LEU A 1086 22.79 -15.15 -13.26
N PHE A 1087 22.36 -15.30 -12.00
CA PHE A 1087 21.38 -16.30 -11.61
C PHE A 1087 20.05 -16.11 -12.35
N VAL A 1088 19.56 -14.87 -12.39
CA VAL A 1088 18.34 -14.50 -13.12
C VAL A 1088 18.48 -14.79 -14.61
N GLU A 1089 19.60 -14.40 -15.23
CA GLU A 1089 19.91 -14.70 -16.64
C GLU A 1089 19.87 -16.23 -16.89
N THR A 1090 20.47 -17.02 -16.01
CA THR A 1090 20.55 -18.48 -16.13
C THR A 1090 19.16 -19.12 -16.07
N VAL A 1091 18.32 -18.72 -15.11
CA VAL A 1091 16.92 -19.18 -15.00
C VAL A 1091 16.14 -18.87 -16.28
N MET A 1092 16.28 -17.65 -16.80
CA MET A 1092 15.59 -17.26 -18.03
C MET A 1092 16.04 -18.09 -19.23
N VAL A 1093 17.34 -18.36 -19.38
CA VAL A 1093 17.87 -19.22 -20.45
C VAL A 1093 17.31 -20.63 -20.36
N ILE A 1094 17.34 -21.25 -19.17
CA ILE A 1094 16.80 -22.60 -18.95
C ILE A 1094 15.30 -22.64 -19.28
N ALA A 1095 14.52 -21.67 -18.80
CA ALA A 1095 13.09 -21.62 -19.05
C ALA A 1095 12.75 -21.45 -20.54
N VAL A 1096 13.52 -20.64 -21.29
CA VAL A 1096 13.34 -20.50 -22.75
C VAL A 1096 13.64 -21.82 -23.47
N ILE A 1097 14.68 -22.55 -23.07
CA ILE A 1097 15.00 -23.87 -23.64
C ILE A 1097 13.88 -24.86 -23.36
N LEU A 1098 13.40 -24.97 -22.12
CA LEU A 1098 12.29 -25.87 -21.76
C LEU A 1098 10.97 -25.50 -22.45
N LYS A 1099 10.68 -24.20 -22.62
CA LYS A 1099 9.48 -23.74 -23.32
C LYS A 1099 9.49 -24.11 -24.81
N ARG A 1100 10.67 -24.14 -25.44
CA ARG A 1100 10.84 -24.56 -26.84
C ARG A 1100 10.84 -26.07 -27.03
N ASN A 1101 11.24 -26.83 -26.00
CA ASN A 1101 11.41 -28.28 -26.04
C ASN A 1101 10.57 -28.92 -24.92
N SER A 1102 9.26 -29.04 -25.15
CA SER A 1102 8.30 -29.58 -24.17
C SER A 1102 8.48 -31.07 -23.86
N GLU A 1103 9.34 -31.75 -24.58
CA GLU A 1103 9.71 -33.14 -24.38
C GLU A 1103 10.84 -33.32 -23.35
N LEU A 1104 11.58 -32.25 -23.02
CA LEU A 1104 12.73 -32.32 -22.11
C LEU A 1104 12.30 -32.14 -20.64
N SER A 1105 12.94 -32.91 -19.76
CA SER A 1105 12.79 -32.80 -18.31
C SER A 1105 14.09 -33.15 -17.59
N PHE A 1106 14.33 -32.51 -16.44
CA PHE A 1106 15.52 -32.78 -15.65
C PHE A 1106 15.37 -34.09 -14.87
N LYS A 1107 16.44 -34.89 -14.86
CA LYS A 1107 16.49 -36.16 -14.13
C LYS A 1107 16.82 -35.97 -12.65
N ASP A 1108 17.79 -35.12 -12.35
CA ASP A 1108 18.27 -34.85 -10.99
C ASP A 1108 17.81 -33.46 -10.50
N THR A 1109 18.11 -33.12 -9.25
CA THR A 1109 17.85 -31.78 -8.71
C THR A 1109 18.55 -30.70 -9.53
N VAL A 1110 17.82 -29.63 -9.87
CA VAL A 1110 18.35 -28.54 -10.70
C VAL A 1110 19.08 -27.53 -9.82
N ASP A 1111 20.40 -27.62 -9.76
CA ASP A 1111 21.23 -26.63 -9.05
C ASP A 1111 21.75 -25.56 -10.02
N ILE A 1112 21.11 -24.39 -10.00
CA ILE A 1112 21.41 -23.24 -10.86
C ILE A 1112 22.87 -22.80 -10.75
N LYS A 1113 23.49 -22.97 -9.57
CA LYS A 1113 24.89 -22.63 -9.33
C LYS A 1113 25.82 -23.39 -10.27
N VAL A 1114 25.54 -24.67 -10.52
CA VAL A 1114 26.41 -25.54 -11.33
C VAL A 1114 26.34 -25.14 -12.81
N PHE A 1115 25.20 -24.65 -13.28
CA PHE A 1115 25.07 -24.13 -14.65
C PHE A 1115 25.96 -22.90 -14.87
N ILE A 1116 26.01 -21.98 -13.90
CA ILE A 1116 26.89 -20.80 -13.97
C ILE A 1116 28.36 -21.22 -13.95
N GLN A 1117 28.72 -22.19 -13.10
CA GLN A 1117 30.09 -22.71 -13.02
C GLN A 1117 30.56 -23.34 -14.33
N ASP A 1118 29.74 -24.20 -14.93
CA ASP A 1118 30.07 -24.83 -16.20
C ASP A 1118 30.17 -23.81 -17.33
N ALA A 1119 29.30 -22.80 -17.33
CA ALA A 1119 29.38 -21.70 -18.28
C ALA A 1119 30.68 -20.89 -18.13
N MET A 1120 31.10 -20.62 -16.89
CA MET A 1120 32.38 -19.94 -16.61
C MET A 1120 33.59 -20.79 -17.03
N ILE A 1121 33.55 -22.10 -16.79
CA ILE A 1121 34.61 -23.02 -17.23
C ILE A 1121 34.70 -23.05 -18.76
N ALA A 1122 33.56 -23.12 -19.45
CA ALA A 1122 33.50 -23.08 -20.90
C ALA A 1122 33.99 -21.73 -21.45
N PHE A 1123 33.63 -20.61 -20.80
CA PHE A 1123 34.13 -19.28 -21.14
C PHE A 1123 35.64 -19.19 -20.99
N SER A 1124 36.18 -19.69 -19.86
CA SER A 1124 37.62 -19.71 -19.59
C SER A 1124 38.39 -20.52 -20.63
N ALA A 1125 37.86 -21.69 -21.02
CA ALA A 1125 38.49 -22.54 -22.03
C ALA A 1125 38.65 -21.84 -23.38
N ASP A 1126 37.65 -21.03 -23.78
CA ASP A 1126 37.66 -20.33 -25.07
C ASP A 1126 38.54 -19.05 -25.06
N HIS A 1127 38.70 -18.39 -23.90
CA HIS A 1127 39.41 -17.10 -23.80
C HIS A 1127 40.87 -17.23 -23.32
N HIS A 1128 41.19 -18.22 -22.48
CA HIS A 1128 42.51 -18.36 -21.83
C HIS A 1128 43.29 -19.63 -22.23
N GLY A 1129 42.72 -20.49 -23.07
CA GLY A 1129 43.38 -21.70 -23.61
C GLY A 1129 43.47 -22.91 -22.66
N PRO A 1130 43.79 -24.11 -23.18
CA PRO A 1130 43.71 -25.38 -22.43
C PRO A 1130 44.81 -25.61 -21.36
N GLU A 1131 45.89 -24.83 -21.33
CA GLU A 1131 46.99 -25.00 -20.36
C GLU A 1131 46.61 -24.55 -18.94
N LEU A 1132 45.68 -23.60 -18.78
CA LEU A 1132 45.18 -23.16 -17.47
C LEU A 1132 44.24 -24.18 -16.82
N MET A 1133 43.63 -25.05 -17.63
CA MET A 1133 42.61 -26.03 -17.26
C MET A 1133 43.14 -27.09 -16.27
N GLN A 1134 44.44 -27.41 -16.31
CA GLN A 1134 45.05 -28.37 -15.37
C GLN A 1134 45.26 -27.81 -13.95
N ARG A 1135 45.27 -26.48 -13.76
CA ARG A 1135 45.37 -25.84 -12.43
C ARG A 1135 43.99 -25.68 -11.78
N THR A 1136 42.95 -25.35 -12.54
CA THR A 1136 41.56 -25.23 -12.05
C THR A 1136 40.88 -26.59 -11.85
N ALA A 1137 41.18 -27.63 -12.64
CA ALA A 1137 40.63 -28.97 -12.46
C ALA A 1137 41.10 -29.68 -11.17
N ARG A 1138 42.17 -29.22 -10.51
CA ARG A 1138 42.71 -29.80 -9.27
C ARG A 1138 42.10 -29.20 -7.99
N PHE A 1139 41.44 -28.05 -8.08
CA PHE A 1139 40.64 -27.51 -6.98
C PHE A 1139 39.18 -27.87 -7.25
N GLY A 1140 38.66 -28.79 -6.45
CA GLY A 1140 37.37 -29.45 -6.69
C GLY A 1140 36.19 -28.47 -6.82
N ARG A 1141 35.02 -29.04 -7.13
CA ARG A 1141 33.65 -28.46 -7.18
C ARG A 1141 33.26 -27.64 -5.93
N ARG A 1142 34.05 -26.63 -5.60
CA ARG A 1142 34.13 -25.93 -4.31
C ARG A 1142 34.34 -24.45 -4.51
N LEU A 1143 33.97 -23.92 -5.67
CA LEU A 1143 33.50 -22.55 -5.70
C LEU A 1143 32.16 -22.58 -4.97
N SER A 1144 32.14 -22.23 -3.68
CA SER A 1144 30.92 -21.70 -3.06
C SER A 1144 30.53 -20.42 -3.80
N TRP A 1145 29.44 -19.78 -3.37
CA TRP A 1145 29.37 -18.32 -3.52
C TRP A 1145 30.75 -17.71 -3.28
N PRO A 1146 31.19 -16.69 -4.05
CA PRO A 1146 32.37 -15.96 -3.65
C PRO A 1146 32.05 -15.25 -2.34
N GLU A 1147 32.23 -15.95 -1.22
CA GLU A 1147 32.52 -15.28 0.03
C GLU A 1147 33.85 -14.59 -0.21
N PRO A 1148 33.92 -13.26 -0.11
CA PRO A 1148 35.08 -12.47 -0.52
C PRO A 1148 36.40 -12.96 0.13
N ASP A 1149 36.32 -13.67 1.24
CA ASP A 1149 37.46 -14.10 2.05
C ASP A 1149 37.99 -15.51 1.72
N MET A 1150 37.31 -16.30 0.85
CA MET A 1150 37.65 -17.72 0.62
C MET A 1150 37.98 -18.09 -0.84
N VAL A 1151 37.96 -17.14 -1.78
CA VAL A 1151 38.19 -17.42 -3.21
C VAL A 1151 39.60 -17.01 -3.65
N PRO A 1152 40.36 -17.88 -4.32
CA PRO A 1152 41.66 -17.52 -4.90
C PRO A 1152 41.56 -16.30 -5.82
N ALA A 1153 42.53 -15.39 -5.77
CA ALA A 1153 42.54 -14.15 -6.55
C ALA A 1153 42.35 -14.37 -8.07
N HIS A 1154 42.80 -15.51 -8.58
CA HIS A 1154 42.63 -15.92 -9.97
C HIS A 1154 41.16 -16.21 -10.34
N ASP A 1155 40.44 -16.92 -9.47
CA ASP A 1155 39.03 -17.27 -9.71
C ASP A 1155 38.12 -16.04 -9.61
N MET A 1156 38.48 -15.07 -8.77
CA MET A 1156 37.82 -13.76 -8.71
C MET A 1156 38.04 -12.92 -9.98
N ALA A 1157 39.24 -12.97 -10.59
CA ALA A 1157 39.51 -12.30 -11.85
C ALA A 1157 38.69 -12.91 -13.00
N MET A 1158 38.63 -14.25 -13.07
CA MET A 1158 37.82 -15.00 -14.03
C MET A 1158 36.32 -14.67 -13.90
N TYR A 1159 35.82 -14.63 -12.66
CA TYR A 1159 34.43 -14.24 -12.37
C TYR A 1159 34.15 -12.79 -12.80
N SER A 1160 35.03 -11.85 -12.46
CA SER A 1160 34.89 -10.44 -12.81
C SER A 1160 34.89 -10.21 -14.32
N GLU A 1161 35.69 -10.97 -15.08
CA GLU A 1161 35.72 -10.93 -16.54
C GLU A 1161 34.43 -11.49 -17.17
N PHE A 1162 33.97 -12.65 -16.69
CA PHE A 1162 32.71 -13.24 -17.14
C PHE A 1162 31.51 -12.32 -16.84
N ALA A 1163 31.43 -11.78 -15.62
CA ALA A 1163 30.42 -10.83 -15.20
C ALA A 1163 30.51 -9.48 -15.93
N SER A 1164 31.66 -9.16 -16.54
CA SER A 1164 31.85 -7.98 -17.40
C SER A 1164 31.47 -8.19 -18.86
N THR A 1165 31.22 -9.43 -19.28
CA THR A 1165 30.92 -9.75 -20.68
C THR A 1165 29.43 -9.51 -20.98
N PRO A 1166 29.04 -8.74 -22.01
CA PRO A 1166 27.63 -8.49 -22.33
C PRO A 1166 26.82 -9.77 -22.57
N ALA A 1167 25.53 -9.74 -22.19
CA ALA A 1167 24.57 -10.77 -22.55
C ALA A 1167 24.18 -10.64 -24.04
N ASN A 1168 23.80 -11.74 -24.68
CA ASN A 1168 23.26 -11.80 -26.07
C ASN A 1168 24.18 -11.35 -27.22
N VAL A 1169 25.50 -11.30 -27.02
CA VAL A 1169 26.47 -11.10 -28.11
C VAL A 1169 27.12 -12.43 -28.52
N HIS A 1170 27.80 -12.45 -29.68
CA HIS A 1170 28.61 -13.61 -30.09
C HIS A 1170 29.68 -13.87 -29.02
N MET A 1171 29.76 -15.10 -28.50
CA MET A 1171 30.59 -15.45 -27.32
C MET A 1171 30.23 -14.65 -26.05
N GLY A 1172 28.99 -14.19 -25.92
CA GLY A 1172 28.48 -13.55 -24.70
C GLY A 1172 28.04 -14.57 -23.63
N THR A 1173 27.77 -14.08 -22.41
CA THR A 1173 27.40 -14.94 -21.25
C THR A 1173 26.24 -15.89 -21.56
N THR A 1174 25.22 -15.42 -22.28
CA THR A 1174 24.04 -16.19 -22.67
C THR A 1174 24.38 -17.44 -23.49
N ALA A 1175 25.39 -17.39 -24.36
CA ALA A 1175 25.80 -18.53 -25.18
C ALA A 1175 26.40 -19.65 -24.32
N TYR A 1176 27.24 -19.28 -23.35
CA TYR A 1176 27.83 -20.22 -22.40
C TYR A 1176 26.81 -20.81 -21.42
N LEU A 1177 25.89 -19.97 -20.92
CA LEU A 1177 24.77 -20.43 -20.09
C LEU A 1177 23.86 -21.40 -20.85
N ALA A 1178 23.56 -21.12 -22.12
CA ALA A 1178 22.75 -22.01 -22.96
C ALA A 1178 23.45 -23.34 -23.24
N LYS A 1179 24.76 -23.32 -23.50
CA LYS A 1179 25.57 -24.53 -23.66
C LYS A 1179 25.52 -25.41 -22.41
N ALA A 1180 25.80 -24.84 -21.24
CA ALA A 1180 25.73 -25.54 -19.96
C ALA A 1180 24.32 -26.10 -19.66
N ALA A 1181 23.27 -25.36 -20.03
CA ALA A 1181 21.89 -25.81 -19.88
C ALA A 1181 21.54 -27.00 -20.77
N LEU A 1182 21.92 -26.96 -22.06
CA LEU A 1182 21.68 -28.04 -23.02
C LEU A 1182 22.45 -29.30 -22.63
N ASP A 1183 23.73 -29.18 -22.26
CA ASP A 1183 24.56 -30.34 -21.90
C ASP A 1183 23.94 -31.15 -20.74
N ARG A 1184 23.32 -30.47 -19.77
CA ARG A 1184 22.60 -31.13 -18.66
C ARG A 1184 21.21 -31.64 -19.04
N LEU A 1185 20.46 -30.88 -19.85
CA LEU A 1185 19.11 -31.32 -20.29
C LEU A 1185 19.18 -32.56 -21.18
N LEU A 1186 20.20 -32.68 -22.03
CA LEU A 1186 20.43 -33.84 -22.88
C LEU A 1186 20.82 -35.11 -22.10
N GLN A 1187 21.27 -34.96 -20.85
CA GLN A 1187 21.50 -36.09 -19.93
C GLN A 1187 20.21 -36.49 -19.16
N GLY A 1188 19.11 -35.74 -19.34
CA GLY A 1188 17.83 -35.91 -18.67
C GLY A 1188 16.85 -36.89 -19.34
N HIS A 1189 15.57 -36.86 -18.91
CA HIS A 1189 14.52 -37.73 -19.46
C HIS A 1189 13.77 -37.02 -20.59
N ILE A 1190 13.57 -37.74 -21.71
CA ILE A 1190 12.83 -37.26 -22.89
C ILE A 1190 11.47 -37.96 -22.92
N ASP A 1191 10.39 -37.21 -22.74
CA ASP A 1191 9.03 -37.72 -22.84
C ASP A 1191 8.48 -37.53 -24.25
N LEU A 1192 8.30 -38.63 -24.99
CA LEU A 1192 7.84 -38.66 -26.38
C LEU A 1192 6.32 -38.90 -26.52
N THR A 1193 5.58 -38.99 -25.42
CA THR A 1193 4.19 -39.47 -25.42
C THR A 1193 3.17 -38.55 -26.12
N GLY A 1194 3.57 -37.33 -26.50
CA GLY A 1194 2.75 -36.36 -27.26
C GLY A 1194 3.30 -35.97 -28.63
N ILE A 1195 4.41 -36.55 -29.09
CA ILE A 1195 5.05 -36.17 -30.36
C ILE A 1195 4.57 -37.11 -31.47
N SER A 1196 3.71 -36.60 -32.36
CA SER A 1196 3.35 -37.36 -33.58
C SER A 1196 4.58 -37.55 -34.48
N LYS A 1197 4.67 -38.70 -35.16
CA LYS A 1197 5.77 -39.01 -36.10
C LYS A 1197 6.02 -37.91 -37.14
N ASP A 1198 4.99 -37.16 -37.51
CA ASP A 1198 5.09 -36.07 -38.49
C ASP A 1198 5.84 -34.83 -37.95
N ALA A 1199 5.86 -34.61 -36.63
CA ALA A 1199 6.56 -33.49 -36.03
C ALA A 1199 8.10 -33.66 -36.07
N CYS A 1200 8.60 -34.90 -36.01
CA CYS A 1200 10.03 -35.20 -36.10
C CYS A 1200 10.61 -35.03 -37.52
N CYS A 1201 9.77 -35.01 -38.57
CA CYS A 1201 10.23 -34.91 -39.95
C CYS A 1201 10.40 -33.48 -40.48
N THR A 1202 10.16 -32.45 -39.65
CA THR A 1202 10.25 -31.03 -40.03
C THR A 1202 11.30 -30.19 -39.29
N MET A 1203 12.18 -30.81 -38.47
CA MET A 1203 13.35 -30.12 -37.90
C MET A 1203 14.55 -30.12 -38.84
#